data_AF-A0A7Y2HR26-F1
#
_entry.id   AF-A0A7Y2HR26-F1
#
_cell.length_a   1.000
_cell.length_b   1.000
_cell.length_c   1.000
_cell.angle_alpha   90.00
_cell.angle_beta   90.00
_cell.angle_gamma   90.00
#
_symmetry.space_group_name_H-M   'P 1'
#
loop_
_entity.id
_entity.type
_entity.pdbx_description
1 polymer ?
#
loop_
_entity_poly.entity_id
_entity_poly.type
_entity_poly.pdbx_seq_one_letter_code
_entity_poly.pdbx_strand_id
1 'polypeptide(L)'
;MSRMLYGLTFVVGVPLVLVAWAALASPLVGLPALGDPTVGTAVAALGLGLAIAGMHGLVVHGRGLPMNAFPPPRFVRRGVYRWMRDPIYVGFGLLVLGVSLATRSPAGLWLVTPVTWLAMAALVFGYERHDLRRRFPDEADAPTLLSIPGPGPSRPTLGERVSTVLLLFGPWLLVYYAVQALGAPPDAFSTHLPFESSWPVVEWMEVPYVSAYLLVPLAVFAARSRSALRTFAFGGWTATVIVAVCWIVIPVVAEHRPFVPSGWSGRLLAYEQGSSAGVAAFPAFHVLWPMLAARAWSVGRGAAAAIVAWAWVALVAVASVATGHHGVVDVVAAGVLYLPVRDPARSWAVIRDWTEAVANSWREWRMGPLRFMNHGLYAGAAGATGVAIAATAAGPGQEWAVAWVAGLAIIGAGTYAQVLEGSSRLLRPFGWYGGLVGGLVGIGTSPLVGGQIVVLFAAFALASPWIQAIGRLRCLVQGCCHGSPTTPEAGIRYRHPRSRVCHIAEWTGVPLLPTPLFSIGGNVVLGLLLVRLHMLGAADLLIVGVYSMLSGIARFVEESYRGEPQTPLVAGLRLYQWFGLGTLLVGVALTMVPVVPVVRSVTPPTALGLALGLTFFVVGAAAMGLDFPGSDRRFSRLASADRPDGPTP
;
A
#
# COMPACT_ATOMS: atom_id res chain seq x y z
N MET A 1 -31.45 10.40 -20.77
CA MET A 1 -30.21 11.18 -20.99
C MET A 1 -29.10 10.83 -19.98
N SER A 2 -29.35 10.88 -18.66
CA SER A 2 -28.30 10.61 -17.64
C SER A 2 -27.65 9.22 -17.69
N ARG A 3 -28.43 8.14 -17.90
CA ARG A 3 -27.91 6.76 -18.01
C ARG A 3 -26.99 6.56 -19.22
N MET A 4 -27.36 7.13 -20.36
CA MET A 4 -26.55 7.06 -21.59
C MET A 4 -25.26 7.83 -21.44
N LEU A 5 -25.32 9.05 -20.87
CA LEU A 5 -24.13 9.84 -20.59
C LEU A 5 -23.18 9.09 -19.64
N TYR A 6 -23.71 8.48 -18.58
CA TYR A 6 -22.93 7.64 -17.68
C TYR A 6 -22.23 6.50 -18.41
N GLY A 7 -22.97 5.74 -19.23
CA GLY A 7 -22.40 4.67 -20.05
C GLY A 7 -21.32 5.16 -21.03
N LEU A 8 -21.56 6.28 -21.71
CA LEU A 8 -20.60 6.89 -22.63
C LEU A 8 -19.32 7.34 -21.92
N THR A 9 -19.40 7.84 -20.69
CA THR A 9 -18.23 8.18 -19.89
C THR A 9 -17.31 6.97 -19.72
N PHE A 10 -17.82 5.79 -19.41
CA PHE A 10 -16.97 4.61 -19.18
C PHE A 10 -16.58 3.85 -20.45
N VAL A 11 -17.43 3.85 -21.48
CA VAL A 11 -17.17 3.11 -22.73
C VAL A 11 -16.32 3.92 -23.71
N VAL A 12 -16.40 5.25 -23.66
CA VAL A 12 -15.68 6.15 -24.59
C VAL A 12 -14.75 7.09 -23.84
N GLY A 13 -15.28 7.85 -22.87
CA GLY A 13 -14.52 8.90 -22.18
C GLY A 13 -13.27 8.39 -21.46
N VAL A 14 -13.45 7.40 -20.59
CA VAL A 14 -12.36 6.79 -19.81
C VAL A 14 -11.30 6.17 -20.74
N PRO A 15 -11.64 5.31 -21.72
CA PRO A 15 -10.65 4.81 -22.67
C PRO A 15 -9.87 5.90 -23.41
N LEU A 16 -10.54 6.97 -23.87
CA LEU A 16 -9.85 8.10 -24.52
C LEU A 16 -8.88 8.80 -23.58
N VAL A 17 -9.28 9.02 -22.32
CA VAL A 17 -8.40 9.60 -21.30
C VAL A 17 -7.20 8.67 -21.02
N LEU A 18 -7.39 7.36 -20.92
CA LEU A 18 -6.30 6.41 -20.70
C LEU A 18 -5.30 6.40 -21.86
N VAL A 19 -5.79 6.44 -23.10
CA VAL A 19 -4.94 6.51 -24.30
C VAL A 19 -4.17 7.84 -24.35
N ALA A 20 -4.86 8.97 -24.14
CA ALA A 20 -4.23 10.28 -24.11
C ALA A 20 -3.19 10.38 -22.98
N TRP A 21 -3.51 9.83 -21.81
CA TRP A 21 -2.62 9.79 -20.66
C TRP A 21 -1.36 8.97 -20.94
N ALA A 22 -1.51 7.77 -21.48
CA ALA A 22 -0.35 6.93 -21.86
C ALA A 22 0.56 7.63 -22.88
N ALA A 23 -0.02 8.30 -23.88
CA ALA A 23 0.73 9.03 -24.89
C ALA A 23 1.49 10.23 -24.30
N LEU A 24 0.82 11.06 -23.50
CA LEU A 24 1.38 12.29 -22.95
C LEU A 24 2.34 12.07 -21.77
N ALA A 25 2.17 10.99 -21.01
CA ALA A 25 3.07 10.63 -19.91
C ALA A 25 4.32 9.87 -20.37
N SER A 26 4.36 9.39 -21.63
CA SER A 26 5.49 8.60 -22.15
C SER A 26 6.86 9.26 -21.97
N PRO A 27 7.05 10.59 -22.17
CA PRO A 27 8.33 11.24 -21.94
C PRO A 27 8.82 11.23 -20.49
N LEU A 28 7.90 11.06 -19.52
CA LEU A 28 8.23 11.02 -18.10
C LEU A 28 8.61 9.62 -17.61
N VAL A 29 8.28 8.57 -18.38
CA VAL A 29 8.45 7.17 -17.98
C VAL A 29 9.62 6.54 -18.75
N GLY A 30 10.82 6.65 -18.19
CA GLY A 30 12.06 6.08 -18.75
C GLY A 30 12.22 4.56 -18.55
N LEU A 31 11.12 3.81 -18.49
CA LEU A 31 11.12 2.36 -18.24
C LEU A 31 11.05 1.55 -19.55
N PRO A 32 11.40 0.24 -19.53
CA PRO A 32 11.41 -0.58 -20.74
C PRO A 32 10.06 -0.68 -21.46
N ALA A 33 10.09 -0.55 -22.78
CA ALA A 33 8.95 -0.74 -23.69
C ALA A 33 8.72 -2.25 -23.98
N LEU A 34 8.08 -2.95 -23.04
CA LEU A 34 7.81 -4.37 -23.16
C LEU A 34 6.53 -4.65 -23.97
N GLY A 35 6.48 -5.84 -24.57
CA GLY A 35 5.29 -6.37 -25.21
C GLY A 35 5.54 -6.87 -26.62
N ASP A 36 4.58 -7.65 -27.11
CA ASP A 36 4.51 -8.13 -28.48
C ASP A 36 3.11 -7.80 -29.02
N PRO A 37 2.98 -7.24 -30.25
CA PRO A 37 1.69 -6.90 -30.84
C PRO A 37 0.66 -8.04 -30.84
N THR A 38 1.11 -9.27 -31.12
CA THR A 38 0.25 -10.45 -31.18
C THR A 38 -0.23 -10.84 -29.80
N VAL A 39 0.70 -10.97 -28.84
CA VAL A 39 0.38 -11.29 -27.45
C VAL A 39 -0.50 -10.22 -26.83
N GLY A 40 -0.15 -8.94 -27.01
CA GLY A 40 -0.92 -7.81 -26.51
C GLY A 40 -2.34 -7.77 -27.07
N THR A 41 -2.50 -7.99 -28.38
CA THR A 41 -3.82 -8.06 -29.02
C THR A 41 -4.63 -9.25 -28.50
N ALA A 42 -4.01 -10.42 -28.31
CA ALA A 42 -4.68 -11.59 -27.75
C ALA A 42 -5.16 -11.35 -26.30
N VAL A 43 -4.31 -10.73 -25.46
CA VAL A 43 -4.66 -10.34 -24.08
C VAL A 43 -5.78 -9.30 -24.08
N ALA A 44 -5.72 -8.32 -24.99
CA ALA A 44 -6.75 -7.29 -25.13
C ALA A 44 -8.10 -7.88 -25.55
N ALA A 45 -8.10 -8.78 -26.54
CA ALA A 45 -9.30 -9.46 -27.02
C ALA A 45 -9.92 -10.36 -25.93
N LEU A 46 -9.09 -11.09 -25.17
CA LEU A 46 -9.55 -11.87 -24.02
C LEU A 46 -10.18 -10.98 -22.96
N GLY A 47 -9.54 -9.85 -22.62
CA GLY A 47 -10.05 -8.88 -21.66
C GLY A 47 -11.40 -8.30 -22.09
N LEU A 48 -11.51 -7.88 -23.35
CA LEU A 48 -12.74 -7.36 -23.92
C LEU A 48 -13.87 -8.42 -23.91
N GLY A 49 -13.56 -9.66 -24.32
CA GLY A 49 -14.50 -10.77 -24.29
C GLY A 49 -15.02 -11.07 -22.88
N LEU A 50 -14.13 -11.07 -21.88
CA LEU A 50 -14.52 -11.26 -20.48
C LEU A 50 -15.41 -10.11 -19.96
N ALA A 51 -15.07 -8.86 -20.31
CA ALA A 51 -15.87 -7.70 -19.94
C ALA A 51 -17.28 -7.75 -20.56
N ILE A 52 -17.39 -8.06 -21.86
CA ILE A 52 -18.67 -8.23 -22.55
C ILE A 52 -19.48 -9.37 -21.93
N ALA A 53 -18.85 -10.51 -21.63
CA ALA A 53 -19.53 -11.63 -20.98
C ALA A 53 -20.06 -11.28 -19.58
N GLY A 54 -19.30 -10.48 -18.82
CA GLY A 54 -19.75 -9.92 -17.54
C GLY A 54 -20.93 -8.97 -17.71
N MET A 55 -20.84 -8.00 -18.61
CA MET A 55 -21.93 -7.06 -18.90
C MET A 55 -23.20 -7.80 -19.33
N HIS A 56 -23.08 -8.76 -20.25
CA HIS A 56 -24.18 -9.62 -20.69
C HIS A 56 -24.81 -10.40 -19.52
N GLY A 57 -23.99 -10.97 -18.63
CA GLY A 57 -24.47 -11.67 -17.44
C GLY A 57 -25.30 -10.78 -16.50
N LEU A 58 -24.88 -9.53 -16.29
CA LEU A 58 -25.63 -8.57 -15.48
C LEU A 58 -26.95 -8.13 -16.15
N VAL A 59 -26.94 -7.91 -17.46
CA VAL A 59 -28.14 -7.52 -18.21
C VAL A 59 -29.17 -8.65 -18.19
N VAL A 60 -28.76 -9.87 -18.58
CA VAL A 60 -29.69 -10.99 -18.77
C VAL A 60 -30.14 -11.59 -17.45
N HIS A 61 -29.22 -11.84 -16.52
CA HIS A 61 -29.54 -12.53 -15.26
C HIS A 61 -29.81 -11.56 -14.12
N GLY A 62 -29.10 -10.42 -14.10
CA GLY A 62 -29.29 -9.38 -13.08
C GLY A 62 -30.51 -8.51 -13.35
N ARG A 63 -31.01 -8.45 -14.60
CA ARG A 63 -32.13 -7.60 -15.06
C ARG A 63 -31.90 -6.10 -14.80
N GLY A 64 -30.66 -5.63 -14.95
CA GLY A 64 -30.32 -4.22 -14.84
C GLY A 64 -29.11 -3.83 -15.69
N LEU A 65 -28.65 -2.59 -15.56
CA LEU A 65 -27.51 -2.10 -16.33
C LEU A 65 -26.19 -2.51 -15.66
N PRO A 66 -25.14 -2.81 -16.44
CA PRO A 66 -23.81 -3.11 -15.91
C PRO A 66 -23.10 -1.81 -15.48
N MET A 67 -23.75 -1.04 -14.62
CA MET A 67 -23.31 0.27 -14.14
C MET A 67 -23.54 0.33 -12.65
N ASN A 68 -22.51 0.59 -11.87
CA ASN A 68 -22.59 0.78 -10.41
C ASN A 68 -23.56 1.89 -9.98
N ALA A 69 -23.73 2.94 -10.77
CA ALA A 69 -24.74 3.99 -10.53
C ALA A 69 -26.18 3.53 -10.80
N PHE A 70 -26.35 2.44 -11.58
CA PHE A 70 -27.65 1.85 -11.92
C PHE A 70 -27.59 0.32 -11.78
N PRO A 71 -27.28 -0.18 -10.56
CA PRO A 71 -26.83 -1.55 -10.39
C PRO A 71 -27.99 -2.54 -10.58
N PRO A 72 -27.72 -3.78 -11.01
CA PRO A 72 -28.76 -4.77 -11.22
C PRO A 72 -29.55 -5.08 -9.95
N PRO A 73 -30.89 -5.28 -10.04
CA PRO A 73 -31.73 -5.59 -8.89
C PRO A 73 -31.58 -7.02 -8.37
N ARG A 74 -30.95 -7.93 -9.11
CA ARG A 74 -30.75 -9.33 -8.73
C ARG A 74 -29.28 -9.69 -8.66
N PHE A 75 -28.92 -10.47 -7.65
CA PHE A 75 -27.58 -11.02 -7.52
C PHE A 75 -27.30 -12.09 -8.60
N VAL A 76 -26.16 -12.01 -9.28
CA VAL A 76 -25.82 -12.90 -10.40
C VAL A 76 -24.69 -13.87 -10.01
N ARG A 77 -24.93 -15.18 -10.18
CA ARG A 77 -23.94 -16.27 -9.95
C ARG A 77 -23.78 -17.23 -11.13
N ARG A 78 -24.32 -16.88 -12.29
CA ARG A 78 -24.31 -17.72 -13.50
C ARG A 78 -23.31 -17.17 -14.51
N GLY A 79 -22.92 -18.01 -15.47
CA GLY A 79 -21.92 -17.64 -16.48
C GLY A 79 -20.57 -17.31 -15.85
N VAL A 80 -19.92 -16.23 -16.30
CA VAL A 80 -18.61 -15.79 -15.80
C VAL A 80 -18.62 -15.42 -14.30
N TYR A 81 -19.77 -15.00 -13.75
CA TYR A 81 -19.93 -14.71 -12.32
C TYR A 81 -19.89 -15.95 -11.41
N ARG A 82 -19.97 -17.16 -11.99
CA ARG A 82 -19.69 -18.40 -11.25
C ARG A 82 -18.21 -18.51 -10.89
N TRP A 83 -17.34 -17.98 -11.75
CA TRP A 83 -15.89 -18.11 -11.64
C TRP A 83 -15.29 -17.01 -10.78
N MET A 84 -15.65 -15.75 -11.03
CA MET A 84 -15.10 -14.59 -10.33
C MET A 84 -16.18 -13.55 -10.04
N ARG A 85 -15.95 -12.71 -9.03
CA ARG A 85 -16.92 -11.69 -8.60
C ARG A 85 -16.98 -10.48 -9.54
N ASP A 86 -15.82 -10.09 -10.07
CA ASP A 86 -15.64 -8.80 -10.74
C ASP A 86 -15.14 -8.94 -12.21
N PRO A 87 -15.79 -9.77 -13.06
CA PRO A 87 -15.28 -10.11 -14.40
C PRO A 87 -15.16 -8.89 -15.32
N ILE A 88 -16.02 -7.88 -15.16
CA ILE A 88 -15.97 -6.64 -15.97
C ILE A 88 -14.68 -5.88 -15.69
N TYR A 89 -14.30 -5.71 -14.43
CA TYR A 89 -13.08 -5.01 -14.03
C TYR A 89 -11.82 -5.79 -14.38
N VAL A 90 -11.82 -7.12 -14.17
CA VAL A 90 -10.72 -7.99 -14.61
C VAL A 90 -10.56 -7.92 -16.12
N GLY A 91 -11.66 -8.00 -16.87
CA GLY A 91 -11.65 -7.90 -18.33
C GLY A 91 -11.13 -6.55 -18.83
N PHE A 92 -11.60 -5.44 -18.25
CA PHE A 92 -11.12 -4.11 -18.61
C PHE A 92 -9.64 -3.91 -18.25
N GLY A 93 -9.19 -4.40 -17.10
CA GLY A 93 -7.79 -4.35 -16.71
C GLY A 93 -6.87 -5.14 -17.65
N LEU A 94 -7.32 -6.30 -18.13
CA LEU A 94 -6.63 -7.07 -19.17
C LEU A 94 -6.65 -6.36 -20.52
N LEU A 95 -7.73 -5.65 -20.86
CA LEU A 95 -7.81 -4.83 -22.07
C LEU A 95 -6.74 -3.72 -22.04
N VAL A 96 -6.64 -2.97 -20.94
CA VAL A 96 -5.64 -1.90 -20.79
C VAL A 96 -4.21 -2.45 -20.83
N LEU A 97 -3.95 -3.58 -20.17
CA LEU A 97 -2.66 -4.27 -20.23
C LEU A 97 -2.33 -4.71 -21.66
N GLY A 98 -3.28 -5.37 -22.33
CA GLY A 98 -3.09 -5.90 -23.69
C GLY A 98 -2.81 -4.79 -24.70
N VAL A 99 -3.53 -3.67 -24.63
CA VAL A 99 -3.28 -2.49 -25.48
C VAL A 99 -1.89 -1.91 -25.20
N SER A 100 -1.48 -1.82 -23.92
CA SER A 100 -0.16 -1.32 -23.55
C SER A 100 0.97 -2.20 -24.10
N LEU A 101 0.81 -3.53 -24.02
CA LEU A 101 1.77 -4.49 -24.60
C LEU A 101 1.77 -4.44 -26.13
N ALA A 102 0.60 -4.32 -26.76
CA ALA A 102 0.47 -4.31 -28.22
C ALA A 102 1.11 -3.06 -28.84
N THR A 103 0.97 -1.93 -28.16
CA THR A 103 1.55 -0.64 -28.56
C THR A 103 2.97 -0.43 -28.03
N ARG A 104 3.48 -1.38 -27.23
CA ARG A 104 4.77 -1.29 -26.52
C ARG A 104 4.92 0.03 -25.76
N SER A 105 3.85 0.50 -25.13
CA SER A 105 3.81 1.79 -24.42
C SER A 105 4.40 1.65 -23.01
N PRO A 106 5.54 2.29 -22.67
CA PRO A 106 6.11 2.23 -21.32
C PRO A 106 5.18 2.85 -20.28
N ALA A 107 4.65 4.04 -20.55
CA ALA A 107 3.70 4.70 -19.67
C ALA A 107 2.38 3.90 -19.56
N GLY A 108 1.90 3.34 -20.67
CA GLY A 108 0.74 2.44 -20.66
C GLY A 108 0.94 1.25 -19.72
N LEU A 109 2.08 0.58 -19.80
CA LEU A 109 2.39 -0.62 -19.04
C LEU A 109 2.69 -0.34 -17.57
N TRP A 110 3.57 0.62 -17.29
CA TRP A 110 4.15 0.82 -15.95
C TRP A 110 3.43 1.86 -15.10
N LEU A 111 2.60 2.71 -15.70
CA LEU A 111 1.86 3.76 -15.00
C LEU A 111 0.35 3.58 -15.15
N VAL A 112 -0.16 3.62 -16.39
CA VAL A 112 -1.61 3.63 -16.66
C VAL A 112 -2.27 2.33 -16.25
N THR A 113 -1.72 1.18 -16.64
CA THR A 113 -2.25 -0.14 -16.31
C THR A 113 -2.35 -0.36 -14.79
N PRO A 114 -1.26 -0.28 -13.98
CA PRO A 114 -1.36 -0.52 -12.55
C PRO A 114 -2.25 0.49 -11.82
N VAL A 115 -2.21 1.78 -12.18
CA VAL A 115 -3.11 2.77 -11.56
C VAL A 115 -4.57 2.50 -11.90
N THR A 116 -4.87 2.06 -13.12
CA THR A 116 -6.25 1.68 -13.51
C THR A 116 -6.74 0.48 -12.72
N TRP A 117 -5.91 -0.56 -12.55
CA TRP A 117 -6.22 -1.71 -11.70
C TRP A 117 -6.48 -1.30 -10.25
N LEU A 118 -5.62 -0.44 -9.69
CA LEU A 118 -5.78 0.08 -8.33
C LEU A 118 -7.04 0.95 -8.18
N ALA A 119 -7.37 1.78 -9.16
CA ALA A 119 -8.58 2.62 -9.15
C ALA A 119 -9.86 1.77 -9.22
N MET A 120 -9.89 0.73 -10.06
CA MET A 120 -11.00 -0.22 -10.10
C MET A 120 -11.12 -1.00 -8.79
N ALA A 121 -10.00 -1.48 -8.23
CA ALA A 121 -10.00 -2.12 -6.92
C ALA A 121 -10.52 -1.17 -5.83
N ALA A 122 -10.12 0.10 -5.87
CA ALA A 122 -10.61 1.10 -4.93
C ALA A 122 -12.11 1.36 -5.07
N LEU A 123 -12.66 1.34 -6.28
CA LEU A 123 -14.10 1.42 -6.50
C LEU A 123 -14.83 0.20 -5.91
N VAL A 124 -14.29 -1.01 -6.13
CA VAL A 124 -14.86 -2.25 -5.59
C VAL A 124 -14.83 -2.27 -4.05
N PHE A 125 -13.67 -2.03 -3.45
CA PHE A 125 -13.50 -2.08 -1.99
C PHE A 125 -14.03 -0.84 -1.26
N GLY A 126 -14.04 0.31 -1.92
CA GLY A 126 -14.49 1.59 -1.37
C GLY A 126 -15.97 1.90 -1.57
N TYR A 127 -16.66 1.18 -2.47
CA TYR A 127 -18.06 1.43 -2.78
C TYR A 127 -18.87 0.15 -3.05
N GLU A 128 -18.56 -0.58 -4.12
CA GLU A 128 -19.47 -1.62 -4.61
C GLU A 128 -19.65 -2.79 -3.64
N ARG A 129 -18.59 -3.20 -2.96
CA ARG A 129 -18.70 -4.30 -1.99
C ARG A 129 -19.59 -3.94 -0.81
N HIS A 130 -19.55 -2.69 -0.37
CA HIS A 130 -20.43 -2.18 0.69
C HIS A 130 -21.88 -2.14 0.22
N ASP A 131 -22.12 -1.67 -1.02
CA ASP A 131 -23.46 -1.71 -1.61
C ASP A 131 -23.99 -3.14 -1.75
N LEU A 132 -23.17 -4.07 -2.27
CA LEU A 132 -23.57 -5.47 -2.43
C LEU A 132 -23.93 -6.12 -1.11
N ARG A 133 -23.15 -5.92 -0.05
CA ARG A 133 -23.47 -6.43 1.30
C ARG A 133 -24.75 -5.85 1.88
N ARG A 134 -25.07 -4.60 1.54
CA ARG A 134 -26.33 -3.97 1.95
C ARG A 134 -27.53 -4.52 1.18
N ARG A 135 -27.40 -4.74 -0.13
CA ARG A 135 -28.51 -5.18 -0.99
C ARG A 135 -28.73 -6.70 -0.96
N PHE A 136 -27.67 -7.47 -0.75
CA PHE A 136 -27.66 -8.94 -0.81
C PHE A 136 -26.79 -9.52 0.33
N PRO A 137 -27.21 -9.39 1.60
CA PRO A 137 -26.39 -9.74 2.76
C PRO A 137 -26.00 -11.22 2.80
N ASP A 138 -26.90 -12.12 2.38
CA ASP A 138 -26.65 -13.56 2.39
C ASP A 138 -25.77 -14.01 1.21
N GLU A 139 -25.78 -13.25 0.12
CA GLU A 139 -25.11 -13.63 -1.11
C GLU A 139 -23.76 -12.97 -1.36
N ALA A 140 -23.55 -11.74 -0.86
CA ALA A 140 -22.42 -10.90 -1.22
C ALA A 140 -21.05 -11.52 -0.88
N ASP A 141 -20.98 -12.31 0.19
CA ASP A 141 -19.72 -12.91 0.65
C ASP A 141 -19.56 -14.39 0.28
N ALA A 142 -20.48 -14.98 -0.48
CA ALA A 142 -20.32 -16.36 -0.92
C ALA A 142 -19.12 -16.57 -1.86
N PRO A 143 -18.44 -17.72 -1.77
CA PRO A 143 -17.27 -18.02 -2.60
C PRO A 143 -17.67 -18.24 -4.07
N THR A 144 -16.81 -17.81 -4.97
CA THR A 144 -16.83 -18.17 -6.40
C THR A 144 -15.88 -19.36 -6.65
N LEU A 145 -15.91 -19.96 -7.84
CA LEU A 145 -15.00 -21.08 -8.16
C LEU A 145 -13.53 -20.67 -8.07
N LEU A 146 -13.20 -19.46 -8.53
CA LEU A 146 -11.89 -18.84 -8.35
C LEU A 146 -11.91 -18.00 -7.07
N SER A 147 -11.80 -18.66 -5.93
CA SER A 147 -11.61 -18.03 -4.62
C SER A 147 -10.70 -18.86 -3.71
N ILE A 148 -10.07 -18.19 -2.73
CA ILE A 148 -9.34 -18.89 -1.65
C ILE A 148 -10.37 -19.52 -0.70
N PRO A 149 -10.20 -20.79 -0.30
CA PRO A 149 -11.17 -21.46 0.57
C PRO A 149 -11.38 -20.70 1.88
N GLY A 150 -12.63 -20.70 2.36
CA GLY A 150 -12.97 -20.31 3.73
C GLY A 150 -12.28 -21.21 4.77
N PRO A 151 -12.13 -20.75 6.03
CA PRO A 151 -11.52 -21.54 7.09
C PRO A 151 -12.36 -22.78 7.41
N GLY A 152 -11.71 -23.86 7.83
CA GLY A 152 -12.40 -25.08 8.25
C GLY A 152 -11.47 -26.30 8.37
N PRO A 153 -11.83 -27.29 9.20
CA PRO A 153 -11.04 -28.51 9.39
C PRO A 153 -11.17 -29.50 8.21
N SER A 154 -12.19 -29.36 7.36
CA SER A 154 -12.45 -30.26 6.25
C SER A 154 -11.35 -30.23 5.18
N ARG A 155 -11.19 -31.33 4.45
CA ARG A 155 -10.22 -31.44 3.37
C ARG A 155 -10.59 -30.51 2.20
N PRO A 156 -9.64 -29.74 1.64
CA PRO A 156 -9.88 -28.94 0.45
C PRO A 156 -10.25 -29.81 -0.75
N THR A 157 -11.26 -29.38 -1.50
CA THR A 157 -11.66 -29.97 -2.79
C THR A 157 -10.58 -29.72 -3.86
N LEU A 158 -10.63 -30.47 -4.96
CA LEU A 158 -9.72 -30.24 -6.09
C LEU A 158 -9.89 -28.83 -6.68
N GLY A 159 -11.13 -28.34 -6.77
CA GLY A 159 -11.42 -26.98 -7.25
C GLY A 159 -10.78 -25.89 -6.37
N GLU A 160 -10.88 -26.01 -5.04
CA GLU A 160 -10.24 -25.07 -4.11
C GLU A 160 -8.70 -25.09 -4.23
N ARG A 161 -8.11 -26.26 -4.50
CA ARG A 161 -6.66 -26.41 -4.71
C ARG A 161 -6.22 -25.73 -6.00
N VAL A 162 -6.86 -26.04 -7.12
CA VAL A 162 -6.57 -25.43 -8.42
C VAL A 162 -6.77 -23.91 -8.36
N SER A 163 -7.87 -23.46 -7.75
CA SER A 163 -8.13 -22.04 -7.50
C SER A 163 -7.01 -21.39 -6.70
N THR A 164 -6.54 -22.04 -5.63
CA THR A 164 -5.43 -21.51 -4.82
C THR A 164 -4.13 -21.44 -5.61
N VAL A 165 -3.81 -22.43 -6.45
CA VAL A 165 -2.62 -22.37 -7.32
C VAL A 165 -2.67 -21.12 -8.21
N LEU A 166 -3.79 -20.91 -8.92
CA LEU A 166 -3.94 -19.78 -9.83
C LEU A 166 -3.87 -18.43 -9.11
N LEU A 167 -4.60 -18.30 -7.99
CA LEU A 167 -4.70 -17.05 -7.24
C LEU A 167 -3.47 -16.72 -6.40
N LEU A 168 -2.69 -17.73 -6.01
CA LEU A 168 -1.46 -17.53 -5.23
C LEU A 168 -0.27 -17.28 -6.14
N PHE A 169 0.00 -18.20 -7.07
CA PHE A 169 1.22 -18.15 -7.88
C PHE A 169 1.09 -17.22 -9.08
N GLY A 170 -0.12 -16.99 -9.63
CA GLY A 170 -0.33 -16.08 -10.75
C GLY A 170 0.15 -14.65 -10.44
N PRO A 171 -0.35 -13.99 -9.39
CA PRO A 171 0.11 -12.66 -9.00
C PRO A 171 1.59 -12.62 -8.63
N TRP A 172 2.11 -13.66 -7.95
CA TRP A 172 3.54 -13.74 -7.62
C TRP A 172 4.42 -13.82 -8.86
N LEU A 173 4.08 -14.67 -9.84
CA LEU A 173 4.79 -14.77 -11.12
C LEU A 173 4.74 -13.45 -11.89
N LEU A 174 3.59 -12.79 -11.91
CA LEU A 174 3.46 -11.48 -12.56
C LEU A 174 4.42 -10.46 -11.94
N VAL A 175 4.49 -10.39 -10.60
CA VAL A 175 5.42 -9.51 -9.90
C VAL A 175 6.87 -9.89 -10.19
N TYR A 176 7.22 -11.18 -10.10
CA TYR A 176 8.57 -11.67 -10.37
C TYR A 176 9.03 -11.29 -11.77
N TYR A 177 8.24 -11.62 -12.81
CA TYR A 177 8.60 -11.30 -14.18
C TYR A 177 8.57 -9.80 -14.47
N ALA A 178 7.72 -9.03 -13.81
CA ALA A 178 7.75 -7.57 -13.91
C ALA A 178 9.09 -7.01 -13.37
N VAL A 179 9.57 -7.48 -12.22
CA VAL A 179 10.87 -7.07 -11.68
C VAL A 179 12.02 -7.53 -12.57
N GLN A 180 12.00 -8.77 -13.06
CA GLN A 180 13.00 -9.27 -14.01
C GLN A 180 13.07 -8.39 -15.27
N ALA A 181 11.91 -7.94 -15.76
CA ALA A 181 11.84 -7.13 -16.97
C ALA A 181 12.19 -5.65 -16.76
N LEU A 182 12.13 -5.13 -15.53
CA LEU A 182 12.73 -3.84 -15.16
C LEU A 182 14.26 -3.89 -15.23
N GLY A 183 14.85 -5.06 -14.95
CA GLY A 183 16.30 -5.27 -14.93
C GLY A 183 16.99 -4.62 -13.73
N ALA A 184 18.31 -4.77 -13.67
CA ALA A 184 19.11 -4.23 -12.59
C ALA A 184 19.10 -2.68 -12.64
N PRO A 185 18.75 -2.00 -11.53
CA PRO A 185 18.76 -0.54 -11.50
C PRO A 185 20.21 0.01 -11.49
N PRO A 186 20.42 1.29 -11.86
CA PRO A 186 21.76 1.88 -11.92
C PRO A 186 22.51 1.91 -10.58
N ASP A 187 21.78 1.89 -9.46
CA ASP A 187 22.30 1.89 -8.10
C ASP A 187 22.29 0.49 -7.46
N ALA A 188 22.30 -0.56 -8.28
CA ALA A 188 22.34 -1.95 -7.83
C ALA A 188 23.60 -2.27 -7.03
N PHE A 189 23.44 -3.09 -5.99
CA PHE A 189 24.55 -3.60 -5.19
C PHE A 189 24.34 -5.07 -4.82
N SER A 190 25.43 -5.77 -4.51
CA SER A 190 25.43 -7.16 -4.06
C SER A 190 25.46 -7.23 -2.53
N THR A 191 24.73 -8.18 -1.95
CA THR A 191 24.74 -8.50 -0.51
C THR A 191 25.75 -9.60 -0.16
N HIS A 192 26.53 -10.09 -1.13
CA HIS A 192 27.55 -11.11 -0.91
C HIS A 192 28.59 -10.65 0.12
N LEU A 193 28.83 -11.48 1.13
CA LEU A 193 29.88 -11.23 2.09
C LEU A 193 31.25 -11.55 1.48
N PRO A 194 32.33 -10.85 1.88
CA PRO A 194 33.64 -10.98 1.23
C PRO A 194 34.17 -12.43 1.16
N PHE A 195 33.90 -13.25 2.17
CA PHE A 195 34.35 -14.64 2.22
C PHE A 195 33.58 -15.57 1.26
N GLU A 196 32.34 -15.23 0.87
CA GLU A 196 31.51 -16.06 0.00
C GLU A 196 32.09 -16.17 -1.41
N SER A 197 32.84 -15.15 -1.85
CA SER A 197 33.49 -15.11 -3.18
C SER A 197 34.47 -16.26 -3.42
N SER A 198 35.06 -16.79 -2.34
CA SER A 198 36.04 -17.89 -2.37
C SER A 198 35.42 -19.29 -2.33
N TRP A 199 34.11 -19.40 -2.13
CA TRP A 199 33.44 -20.70 -2.00
C TRP A 199 33.22 -21.32 -3.39
N PRO A 200 33.58 -22.61 -3.57
CA PRO A 200 33.34 -23.28 -4.84
C PRO A 200 31.84 -23.42 -5.09
N VAL A 201 31.44 -23.30 -6.37
CA VAL A 201 30.08 -23.63 -6.80
C VAL A 201 29.91 -25.15 -6.76
N VAL A 202 28.88 -25.62 -6.07
CA VAL A 202 28.58 -27.05 -5.92
C VAL A 202 27.43 -27.42 -6.86
N GLU A 203 27.74 -27.82 -8.09
CA GLU A 203 26.76 -28.00 -9.16
C GLU A 203 25.62 -28.97 -8.83
N TRP A 204 25.89 -30.06 -8.12
CA TRP A 204 24.86 -31.05 -7.79
C TRP A 204 23.82 -30.51 -6.80
N MET A 205 24.14 -29.44 -6.06
CA MET A 205 23.18 -28.74 -5.20
C MET A 205 22.10 -28.01 -6.01
N GLU A 206 22.23 -27.96 -7.33
CA GLU A 206 21.15 -27.49 -8.18
C GLU A 206 19.89 -28.37 -8.06
N VAL A 207 20.05 -29.66 -7.81
CA VAL A 207 18.93 -30.60 -7.67
C VAL A 207 18.02 -30.24 -6.49
N PRO A 208 18.52 -30.10 -5.25
CA PRO A 208 17.69 -29.62 -4.16
C PRO A 208 17.20 -28.19 -4.40
N TYR A 209 17.97 -27.31 -5.04
CA TYR A 209 17.51 -25.95 -5.36
C TYR A 209 16.25 -25.93 -6.23
N VAL A 210 16.30 -26.56 -7.41
CA VAL A 210 15.15 -26.60 -8.35
C VAL A 210 14.00 -27.47 -7.85
N SER A 211 14.24 -28.34 -6.87
CA SER A 211 13.17 -29.12 -6.24
C SER A 211 12.06 -28.22 -5.68
N ALA A 212 12.38 -26.98 -5.29
CA ALA A 212 11.41 -25.98 -4.84
C ALA A 212 10.34 -25.69 -5.88
N TYR A 213 10.67 -25.67 -7.17
CA TYR A 213 9.73 -25.37 -8.27
C TYR A 213 8.61 -26.40 -8.38
N LEU A 214 8.89 -27.66 -8.02
CA LEU A 214 7.91 -28.74 -8.01
C LEU A 214 7.22 -28.87 -6.65
N LEU A 215 8.01 -28.89 -5.59
CA LEU A 215 7.56 -29.24 -4.26
C LEU A 215 6.69 -28.15 -3.61
N VAL A 216 6.94 -26.87 -3.90
CA VAL A 216 6.14 -25.76 -3.37
C VAL A 216 4.70 -25.81 -3.92
N PRO A 217 4.45 -25.91 -5.24
CA PRO A 217 3.09 -26.11 -5.75
C PRO A 217 2.41 -27.36 -5.18
N LEU A 218 3.15 -28.46 -4.99
CA LEU A 218 2.60 -29.68 -4.38
C LEU A 218 2.14 -29.49 -2.93
N ALA A 219 2.60 -28.46 -2.23
CA ALA A 219 2.06 -28.08 -0.91
C ALA A 219 0.58 -27.75 -0.92
N VAL A 220 0.09 -27.17 -2.02
CA VAL A 220 -1.34 -26.92 -2.20
C VAL A 220 -2.12 -28.23 -2.23
N PHE A 221 -1.61 -29.27 -2.88
CA PHE A 221 -2.25 -30.58 -2.99
C PHE A 221 -2.08 -31.45 -1.74
N ALA A 222 -1.01 -31.21 -0.98
CA ALA A 222 -0.76 -31.89 0.28
C ALA A 222 -1.47 -31.24 1.49
N ALA A 223 -2.08 -30.06 1.37
CA ALA A 223 -2.82 -29.46 2.48
C ALA A 223 -3.96 -30.39 2.97
N ARG A 224 -3.99 -30.69 4.28
CA ARG A 224 -4.97 -31.61 4.91
C ARG A 224 -6.28 -30.95 5.33
N SER A 225 -6.29 -29.63 5.48
CA SER A 225 -7.48 -28.86 5.85
C SER A 225 -7.57 -27.57 5.04
N ARG A 226 -8.80 -27.06 4.89
CA ARG A 226 -9.06 -25.75 4.28
C ARG A 226 -8.35 -24.63 5.03
N SER A 227 -8.30 -24.69 6.37
CA SER A 227 -7.52 -23.75 7.17
C SER A 227 -6.02 -23.78 6.84
N ALA A 228 -5.41 -24.96 6.67
CA ALA A 228 -3.99 -25.05 6.31
C ALA A 228 -3.70 -24.46 4.91
N LEU A 229 -4.55 -24.79 3.93
CA LEU A 229 -4.44 -24.23 2.57
C LEU A 229 -4.64 -22.72 2.56
N ARG A 230 -5.62 -22.23 3.34
CA ARG A 230 -5.89 -20.80 3.52
C ARG A 230 -4.68 -20.10 4.13
N THR A 231 -4.12 -20.60 5.23
CA THR A 231 -2.93 -20.00 5.87
C THR A 231 -1.74 -19.97 4.92
N PHE A 232 -1.52 -21.02 4.12
CA PHE A 232 -0.49 -21.05 3.09
C PHE A 232 -0.70 -19.93 2.05
N ALA A 233 -1.93 -19.80 1.54
CA ALA A 233 -2.27 -18.76 0.56
C ALA A 233 -2.10 -17.34 1.12
N PHE A 234 -2.61 -17.04 2.31
CA PHE A 234 -2.44 -15.72 2.93
C PHE A 234 -0.98 -15.43 3.28
N GLY A 235 -0.23 -16.44 3.74
CA GLY A 235 1.20 -16.31 4.00
C GLY A 235 1.97 -15.96 2.73
N GLY A 236 1.69 -16.66 1.63
CA GLY A 236 2.32 -16.39 0.34
C GLY A 236 1.90 -15.05 -0.29
N TRP A 237 0.65 -14.61 -0.15
CA TRP A 237 0.23 -13.26 -0.56
C TRP A 237 0.92 -12.16 0.26
N THR A 238 0.97 -12.34 1.58
CA THR A 238 1.64 -11.38 2.47
C THR A 238 3.13 -11.30 2.14
N ALA A 239 3.78 -12.45 1.92
CA ALA A 239 5.16 -12.53 1.45
C ALA A 239 5.33 -11.85 0.08
N THR A 240 4.45 -12.11 -0.88
CA THR A 240 4.49 -11.49 -2.22
C THR A 240 4.45 -9.98 -2.13
N VAL A 241 3.53 -9.42 -1.34
CA VAL A 241 3.43 -7.96 -1.17
C VAL A 241 4.67 -7.37 -0.52
N ILE A 242 5.15 -7.96 0.58
CA ILE A 242 6.33 -7.44 1.30
C ILE A 242 7.59 -7.54 0.43
N VAL A 243 7.83 -8.71 -0.17
CA VAL A 243 9.02 -8.94 -0.99
C VAL A 243 8.97 -8.13 -2.28
N ALA A 244 7.80 -7.91 -2.90
CA ALA A 244 7.67 -7.01 -4.05
C ALA A 244 8.14 -5.60 -3.72
N VAL A 245 7.74 -5.07 -2.55
CA VAL A 245 8.21 -3.77 -2.09
C VAL A 245 9.72 -3.80 -1.85
N CYS A 246 10.26 -4.85 -1.24
CA CYS A 246 11.71 -5.01 -1.06
C CYS A 246 12.46 -5.04 -2.40
N TRP A 247 12.03 -5.81 -3.38
CA TRP A 247 12.65 -5.91 -4.70
C TRP A 247 12.66 -4.59 -5.47
N ILE A 248 11.62 -3.77 -5.31
CA ILE A 248 11.54 -2.47 -5.98
C ILE A 248 12.40 -1.43 -5.26
N VAL A 249 12.37 -1.42 -3.92
CA VAL A 249 12.95 -0.35 -3.09
C VAL A 249 14.41 -0.59 -2.74
N ILE A 250 14.81 -1.85 -2.54
CA ILE A 250 16.15 -2.24 -2.13
C ILE A 250 16.85 -2.88 -3.35
N PRO A 251 17.81 -2.20 -3.99
CA PRO A 251 18.37 -2.59 -5.27
C PRO A 251 19.43 -3.71 -5.15
N VAL A 252 19.10 -4.79 -4.45
CA VAL A 252 19.98 -5.95 -4.32
C VAL A 252 19.92 -6.80 -5.60
N VAL A 253 21.08 -7.15 -6.12
CA VAL A 253 21.25 -8.10 -7.21
C VAL A 253 22.05 -9.32 -6.75
N ALA A 254 21.70 -10.49 -7.29
CA ALA A 254 22.46 -11.72 -7.14
C ALA A 254 23.74 -11.64 -7.99
N GLU A 255 24.88 -11.88 -7.35
CA GLU A 255 26.18 -11.95 -8.01
C GLU A 255 26.60 -13.41 -8.13
N HIS A 256 26.37 -14.01 -9.30
CA HIS A 256 26.68 -15.41 -9.54
C HIS A 256 28.20 -15.64 -9.52
N ARG A 257 28.64 -16.62 -8.72
CA ARG A 257 30.05 -17.01 -8.66
C ARG A 257 30.46 -17.76 -9.93
N PRO A 258 31.65 -17.47 -10.51
CA PRO A 258 32.09 -18.11 -11.74
C PRO A 258 32.36 -19.60 -11.52
N PHE A 259 31.95 -20.42 -12.49
CA PHE A 259 32.25 -21.86 -12.54
C PHE A 259 32.24 -22.35 -13.99
N VAL A 260 32.78 -23.55 -14.23
CA VAL A 260 32.75 -24.20 -15.54
C VAL A 260 31.75 -25.36 -15.48
N PRO A 261 30.61 -25.29 -16.19
CA PRO A 261 29.56 -26.30 -16.11
C PRO A 261 30.04 -27.71 -16.44
N SER A 262 29.93 -28.62 -15.47
CA SER A 262 30.19 -30.05 -15.64
C SER A 262 28.90 -30.89 -15.59
N GLY A 263 28.87 -31.99 -16.35
CA GLY A 263 27.72 -32.90 -16.34
C GLY A 263 26.38 -32.24 -16.71
N TRP A 264 25.28 -32.76 -16.17
CA TRP A 264 23.93 -32.25 -16.45
C TRP A 264 23.49 -31.18 -15.45
N SER A 265 23.88 -31.30 -14.18
CA SER A 265 23.51 -30.35 -13.12
C SER A 265 24.21 -29.01 -13.28
N GLY A 266 25.48 -28.99 -13.70
CA GLY A 266 26.19 -27.75 -14.02
C GLY A 266 25.56 -27.02 -15.22
N ARG A 267 25.12 -27.76 -16.25
CA ARG A 267 24.39 -27.16 -17.40
C ARG A 267 23.04 -26.59 -17.00
N LEU A 268 22.30 -27.26 -16.11
CA LEU A 268 21.05 -26.75 -15.57
C LEU A 268 21.27 -25.47 -14.76
N LEU A 269 22.25 -25.48 -13.85
CA LEU A 269 22.64 -24.32 -13.05
C LEU A 269 23.01 -23.12 -13.94
N ALA A 270 23.84 -23.34 -14.97
CA ALA A 270 24.23 -22.29 -15.91
C ALA A 270 23.04 -21.73 -16.70
N TYR A 271 22.08 -22.59 -17.06
CA TYR A 271 20.84 -22.16 -17.73
C TYR A 271 19.97 -21.29 -16.80
N GLU A 272 19.74 -21.73 -15.57
CA GLU A 272 18.93 -20.97 -14.59
C GLU A 272 19.58 -19.60 -14.30
N GLN A 273 20.88 -19.57 -13.99
CA GLN A 273 21.61 -18.33 -13.77
C GLN A 273 21.61 -17.40 -15.00
N GLY A 274 21.72 -17.96 -16.21
CA GLY A 274 21.68 -17.19 -17.46
C GLY A 274 20.29 -16.71 -17.86
N SER A 275 19.22 -17.31 -17.32
CA SER A 275 17.83 -16.92 -17.58
C SER A 275 17.33 -15.78 -16.70
N SER A 276 18.11 -15.41 -15.67
CA SER A 276 17.76 -14.35 -14.72
C SER A 276 18.53 -13.06 -15.02
N ALA A 277 17.88 -11.92 -14.83
CA ALA A 277 18.55 -10.61 -14.84
C ALA A 277 19.34 -10.32 -13.55
N GLY A 278 19.47 -11.31 -12.65
CA GLY A 278 20.12 -11.16 -11.34
C GLY A 278 19.34 -10.29 -10.35
N VAL A 279 18.13 -9.83 -10.70
CA VAL A 279 17.25 -9.08 -9.79
C VAL A 279 16.31 -10.03 -9.05
N ALA A 280 15.40 -9.47 -8.24
CA ALA A 280 14.47 -10.25 -7.44
C ALA A 280 15.16 -11.25 -6.46
N ALA A 281 16.37 -10.91 -6.01
CA ALA A 281 17.20 -11.76 -5.16
C ALA A 281 16.86 -11.65 -3.67
N PHE A 282 16.62 -10.43 -3.17
CA PHE A 282 16.49 -10.16 -1.73
C PHE A 282 15.09 -9.72 -1.29
N PRO A 283 14.47 -10.36 -0.29
CA PRO A 283 14.83 -11.65 0.30
C PRO A 283 14.60 -12.86 -0.63
N ALA A 284 15.29 -13.97 -0.38
CA ALA A 284 15.27 -15.15 -1.24
C ALA A 284 13.93 -15.92 -1.19
N PHE A 285 13.09 -15.79 -2.22
CA PHE A 285 11.86 -16.57 -2.35
C PHE A 285 12.12 -18.08 -2.48
N HIS A 286 13.26 -18.46 -3.05
CA HIS A 286 13.71 -19.86 -3.12
C HIS A 286 13.83 -20.52 -1.75
N VAL A 287 13.96 -19.76 -0.67
CA VAL A 287 13.95 -20.27 0.71
C VAL A 287 12.61 -20.03 1.39
N LEU A 288 12.01 -18.85 1.20
CA LEU A 288 10.75 -18.49 1.84
C LEU A 288 9.58 -19.39 1.42
N TRP A 289 9.49 -19.73 0.12
CA TRP A 289 8.45 -20.62 -0.38
C TRP A 289 8.54 -22.03 0.21
N PRO A 290 9.71 -22.71 0.23
CA PRO A 290 9.90 -23.95 0.97
C PRO A 290 9.50 -23.88 2.44
N MET A 291 9.83 -22.81 3.16
CA MET A 291 9.43 -22.66 4.57
C MET A 291 7.90 -22.64 4.74
N LEU A 292 7.19 -21.90 3.87
CA LEU A 292 5.72 -21.89 3.84
C LEU A 292 5.14 -23.26 3.48
N ALA A 293 5.74 -23.94 2.49
CA ALA A 293 5.34 -25.28 2.06
C ALA A 293 5.53 -26.32 3.16
N ALA A 294 6.68 -26.33 3.83
CA ALA A 294 7.01 -27.22 4.95
C ALA A 294 6.04 -27.05 6.13
N ARG A 295 5.63 -25.81 6.42
CA ARG A 295 4.55 -25.56 7.39
C ARG A 295 3.23 -26.19 6.92
N ALA A 296 2.81 -25.95 5.68
CA ALA A 296 1.56 -26.50 5.16
C ALA A 296 1.53 -28.04 5.18
N TRP A 297 2.68 -28.68 4.93
CA TRP A 297 2.83 -30.13 5.00
C TRP A 297 2.79 -30.69 6.41
N SER A 298 3.48 -30.05 7.36
CA SER A 298 3.59 -30.58 8.72
C SER A 298 2.26 -30.56 9.50
N VAL A 299 1.34 -29.66 9.15
CA VAL A 299 0.03 -29.55 9.83
C VAL A 299 -0.74 -30.88 9.78
N GLY A 300 -0.96 -31.45 10.97
CA GLY A 300 -1.72 -32.70 11.16
C GLY A 300 -0.98 -33.97 10.71
N ARG A 301 0.35 -33.95 10.56
CA ARG A 301 1.18 -35.09 10.12
C ARG A 301 2.18 -35.63 11.16
N GLY A 302 2.25 -35.04 12.35
CA GLY A 302 3.18 -35.45 13.41
C GLY A 302 4.62 -34.98 13.19
N ALA A 303 5.50 -35.30 14.14
CA ALA A 303 6.86 -34.77 14.20
C ALA A 303 7.76 -35.25 13.05
N ALA A 304 7.68 -36.52 12.65
CA ALA A 304 8.52 -37.08 11.59
C ALA A 304 8.33 -36.35 10.25
N ALA A 305 7.08 -36.09 9.87
CA ALA A 305 6.79 -35.32 8.65
C ALA A 305 7.28 -33.88 8.72
N ALA A 306 7.25 -33.26 9.91
CA ALA A 306 7.83 -31.95 10.12
C ALA A 306 9.35 -31.99 9.98
N ILE A 307 10.02 -32.98 10.57
CA ILE A 307 11.48 -33.15 10.47
C ILE A 307 11.90 -33.28 9.02
N VAL A 308 11.25 -34.14 8.24
CA VAL A 308 11.55 -34.32 6.80
C VAL A 308 11.34 -33.02 6.02
N ALA A 309 10.21 -32.34 6.25
CA ALA A 309 9.91 -31.09 5.55
C ALA A 309 10.93 -29.98 5.87
N TRP A 310 11.35 -29.86 7.14
CA TRP A 310 12.32 -28.85 7.55
C TRP A 310 13.76 -29.22 7.20
N ALA A 311 14.10 -30.51 7.14
CA ALA A 311 15.37 -30.98 6.59
C ALA A 311 15.49 -30.62 5.10
N TRP A 312 14.41 -30.76 4.33
CA TRP A 312 14.36 -30.29 2.95
C TRP A 312 14.55 -28.77 2.84
N VAL A 313 13.88 -27.97 3.67
CA VAL A 313 14.09 -26.51 3.72
C VAL A 313 15.55 -26.16 4.00
N ALA A 314 16.18 -26.82 4.98
CA ALA A 314 17.59 -26.60 5.29
C ALA A 314 18.49 -26.95 4.09
N LEU A 315 18.20 -28.05 3.39
CA LEU A 315 18.91 -28.44 2.18
C LEU A 315 18.74 -27.41 1.06
N VAL A 316 17.53 -26.88 0.83
CA VAL A 316 17.30 -25.81 -0.16
C VAL A 316 18.03 -24.52 0.21
N ALA A 317 18.05 -24.15 1.50
CA ALA A 317 18.76 -22.97 1.96
C ALA A 317 20.28 -23.09 1.74
N VAL A 318 20.86 -24.24 2.10
CA VAL A 318 22.27 -24.54 1.82
C VAL A 318 22.53 -24.58 0.31
N ALA A 319 21.64 -25.19 -0.46
CA ALA A 319 21.75 -25.28 -1.91
C ALA A 319 21.71 -23.91 -2.59
N SER A 320 20.86 -22.99 -2.12
CA SER A 320 20.76 -21.62 -2.64
C SER A 320 22.08 -20.87 -2.53
N VAL A 321 22.80 -21.07 -1.42
CA VAL A 321 24.12 -20.50 -1.22
C VAL A 321 25.18 -21.28 -1.98
N ALA A 322 25.19 -22.61 -1.93
CA ALA A 322 26.23 -23.46 -2.55
C ALA A 322 26.25 -23.40 -4.09
N THR A 323 25.09 -23.22 -4.72
CA THR A 323 24.96 -23.00 -6.17
C THR A 323 25.41 -21.60 -6.61
N GLY A 324 25.54 -20.66 -5.66
CA GLY A 324 25.88 -19.27 -5.95
C GLY A 324 24.73 -18.43 -6.48
N HIS A 325 23.47 -18.89 -6.33
CA HIS A 325 22.28 -18.13 -6.70
C HIS A 325 21.95 -17.00 -5.72
N HIS A 326 22.25 -17.19 -4.44
CA HIS A 326 21.93 -16.25 -3.37
C HIS A 326 23.11 -16.12 -2.40
N GLY A 327 23.27 -14.91 -1.84
CA GLY A 327 24.17 -14.69 -0.72
C GLY A 327 23.57 -15.19 0.60
N VAL A 328 24.42 -15.37 1.61
CA VAL A 328 23.96 -15.75 2.97
C VAL A 328 22.94 -14.76 3.52
N VAL A 329 23.14 -13.46 3.24
CA VAL A 329 22.24 -12.38 3.68
C VAL A 329 20.83 -12.54 3.13
N ASP A 330 20.68 -12.94 1.86
CA ASP A 330 19.38 -13.09 1.20
C ASP A 330 18.58 -14.26 1.79
N VAL A 331 19.27 -15.35 2.11
CA VAL A 331 18.73 -16.55 2.75
C VAL A 331 18.32 -16.25 4.20
N VAL A 332 19.16 -15.55 4.96
CA VAL A 332 18.85 -15.14 6.34
C VAL A 332 17.64 -14.20 6.37
N ALA A 333 17.58 -13.24 5.44
CA ALA A 333 16.45 -12.32 5.33
C ALA A 333 15.13 -13.07 5.04
N ALA A 334 15.16 -14.10 4.20
CA ALA A 334 13.99 -14.97 3.99
C ALA A 334 13.55 -15.67 5.28
N GLY A 335 14.51 -16.17 6.08
CA GLY A 335 14.26 -16.78 7.39
C GLY A 335 13.63 -15.81 8.40
N VAL A 336 14.10 -14.57 8.46
CA VAL A 336 13.53 -13.51 9.29
C VAL A 336 12.11 -13.17 8.83
N LEU A 337 11.90 -12.99 7.53
CA LEU A 337 10.61 -12.66 6.95
C LEU A 337 9.58 -13.78 7.11
N TYR A 338 10.00 -15.04 7.16
CA TYR A 338 9.12 -16.17 7.44
C TYR A 338 8.36 -16.02 8.78
N LEU A 339 8.98 -15.43 9.81
CA LEU A 339 8.40 -15.35 11.16
C LEU A 339 7.05 -14.61 11.22
N PRO A 340 6.86 -13.44 10.58
CA PRO A 340 5.56 -12.79 10.49
C PRO A 340 4.63 -13.39 9.43
N VAL A 341 5.14 -13.88 8.28
CA VAL A 341 4.24 -14.34 7.19
C VAL A 341 3.71 -15.76 7.38
N ARG A 342 4.36 -16.58 8.23
CA ARG A 342 3.92 -17.95 8.51
C ARG A 342 2.53 -18.00 9.13
N ASP A 343 2.17 -17.00 9.94
CA ASP A 343 0.89 -16.92 10.64
C ASP A 343 0.28 -15.52 10.53
N PRO A 344 -0.38 -15.21 9.40
CA PRO A 344 -0.95 -13.89 9.17
C PRO A 344 -1.98 -13.48 10.24
N ALA A 345 -2.72 -14.45 10.81
CA ALA A 345 -3.70 -14.18 11.86
C ALA A 345 -3.03 -13.77 13.17
N ARG A 346 -1.96 -14.47 13.58
CA ARG A 346 -1.17 -14.08 14.76
C ARG A 346 -0.47 -12.73 14.55
N SER A 347 0.13 -12.52 13.38
CA SER A 347 0.79 -11.25 13.05
C SER A 347 -0.20 -10.09 13.07
N TRP A 348 -1.40 -10.28 12.51
CA TRP A 348 -2.48 -9.31 12.63
C TRP A 348 -2.87 -9.04 14.09
N ALA A 349 -3.04 -10.08 14.91
CA ALA A 349 -3.38 -9.92 16.32
C ALA A 349 -2.33 -9.09 17.07
N VAL A 350 -1.03 -9.37 16.86
CA VAL A 350 0.06 -8.59 17.47
C VAL A 350 0.01 -7.12 17.05
N ILE A 351 -0.15 -6.85 15.74
CA ILE A 351 -0.23 -5.46 15.23
C ILE A 351 -1.47 -4.76 15.78
N ARG A 352 -2.62 -5.44 15.81
CA ARG A 352 -3.88 -4.94 16.36
C ARG A 352 -3.73 -4.61 17.84
N ASP A 353 -3.12 -5.49 18.64
CA ASP A 353 -2.96 -5.32 20.09
C ASP A 353 -2.01 -4.15 20.39
N TRP A 354 -0.92 -4.00 19.63
CA TRP A 354 -0.06 -2.81 19.71
C TRP A 354 -0.80 -1.53 19.30
N THR A 355 -1.62 -1.59 18.26
CA THR A 355 -2.44 -0.46 17.83
C THR A 355 -3.45 -0.06 18.91
N GLU A 356 -4.09 -1.04 19.56
CA GLU A 356 -4.99 -0.82 20.70
C GLU A 356 -4.24 -0.23 21.90
N ALA A 357 -3.02 -0.68 22.18
CA ALA A 357 -2.18 -0.13 23.23
C ALA A 357 -1.83 1.34 22.97
N VAL A 358 -1.44 1.69 21.73
CA VAL A 358 -1.19 3.08 21.32
C VAL A 358 -2.48 3.92 21.45
N ALA A 359 -3.62 3.40 20.97
CA ALA A 359 -4.90 4.10 21.06
C ALA A 359 -5.33 4.43 22.50
N ASN A 360 -4.90 3.63 23.48
CA ASN A 360 -5.18 3.82 24.91
C ASN A 360 -3.99 4.41 25.69
N SER A 361 -2.95 4.90 25.01
CA SER A 361 -1.73 5.42 25.63
C SER A 361 -1.81 6.89 26.07
N TRP A 362 -2.99 7.51 26.02
CA TRP A 362 -3.16 8.93 26.32
C TRP A 362 -2.63 9.25 27.73
N ARG A 363 -1.80 10.29 27.84
CA ARG A 363 -1.25 10.80 29.11
C ARG A 363 -1.17 12.32 29.07
N GLU A 364 -1.44 12.95 30.21
CA GLU A 364 -1.19 14.38 30.45
C GLU A 364 -0.23 14.59 31.63
N TRP A 365 0.53 15.68 31.57
CA TRP A 365 1.34 16.19 32.66
C TRP A 365 1.03 17.67 32.87
N ARG A 366 0.94 18.11 34.12
CA ARG A 366 0.66 19.51 34.46
C ARG A 366 1.88 20.14 35.12
N MET A 367 2.27 21.33 34.64
CA MET A 367 3.34 22.15 35.20
C MET A 367 2.77 23.56 35.43
N GLY A 368 2.24 23.79 36.63
CA GLY A 368 1.49 25.00 36.93
C GLY A 368 0.23 25.13 36.04
N PRO A 369 0.00 26.27 35.36
CA PRO A 369 -1.17 26.45 34.50
C PRO A 369 -1.06 25.72 33.15
N LEU A 370 0.12 25.21 32.81
CA LEU A 370 0.41 24.54 31.54
C LEU A 370 0.13 23.04 31.65
N ARG A 371 -0.56 22.48 30.67
CA ARG A 371 -0.72 21.04 30.48
C ARG A 371 -0.03 20.60 29.19
N PHE A 372 0.68 19.48 29.29
CA PHE A 372 1.31 18.78 28.19
C PHE A 372 0.63 17.44 27.95
N MET A 373 0.29 17.14 26.70
CA MET A 373 -0.33 15.88 26.28
C MET A 373 0.61 15.09 25.37
N ASN A 374 0.78 13.80 25.64
CA ASN A 374 1.75 12.96 24.95
C ASN A 374 1.56 12.89 23.43
N HIS A 375 0.32 12.93 22.95
CA HIS A 375 0.03 12.87 21.52
C HIS A 375 0.59 14.06 20.73
N GLY A 376 0.91 15.19 21.39
CA GLY A 376 1.64 16.29 20.77
C GLY A 376 3.01 15.89 20.24
N LEU A 377 3.68 14.91 20.86
CA LEU A 377 4.98 14.40 20.40
C LEU A 377 4.89 13.80 18.99
N TYR A 378 3.78 13.16 18.64
CA TYR A 378 3.57 12.66 17.27
C TYR A 378 3.40 13.80 16.26
N ALA A 379 2.78 14.92 16.66
CA ALA A 379 2.71 16.11 15.81
C ALA A 379 4.09 16.72 15.57
N GLY A 380 4.90 16.84 16.64
CA GLY A 380 6.29 17.26 16.52
C GLY A 380 7.12 16.33 15.64
N ALA A 381 7.04 15.02 15.87
CA ALA A 381 7.75 14.03 15.07
C ALA A 381 7.35 14.08 13.58
N ALA A 382 6.06 14.28 13.29
CA ALA A 382 5.57 14.46 11.92
C ALA A 382 6.14 15.73 11.28
N GLY A 383 6.14 16.86 11.99
CA GLY A 383 6.72 18.13 11.52
C GLY A 383 8.22 18.01 11.26
N ALA A 384 8.96 17.41 12.19
CA ALA A 384 10.40 17.21 12.10
C ALA A 384 10.78 16.31 10.91
N THR A 385 10.12 15.16 10.81
CA THR A 385 10.34 14.21 9.72
C THR A 385 9.98 14.85 8.38
N GLY A 386 8.86 15.57 8.33
CA GLY A 386 8.39 16.26 7.14
C GLY A 386 9.37 17.29 6.62
N VAL A 387 9.85 18.17 7.49
CA VAL A 387 10.83 19.21 7.15
C VAL A 387 12.18 18.59 6.79
N ALA A 388 12.65 17.58 7.51
CA ALA A 388 13.92 16.93 7.21
C ALA A 388 13.90 16.25 5.83
N ILE A 389 12.84 15.50 5.51
CA ILE A 389 12.70 14.86 4.19
C ILE A 389 12.54 15.92 3.10
N ALA A 390 11.67 16.91 3.29
CA ALA A 390 11.44 17.94 2.29
C ALA A 390 12.70 18.79 2.02
N ALA A 391 13.44 19.18 3.06
CA ALA A 391 14.70 19.92 2.90
C ALA A 391 15.76 19.09 2.18
N THR A 392 15.88 17.80 2.53
CA THR A 392 16.82 16.88 1.88
C THR A 392 16.49 16.69 0.39
N ALA A 393 15.20 16.52 0.06
CA ALA A 393 14.74 16.29 -1.31
C ALA A 393 14.75 17.56 -2.17
N ALA A 394 14.47 18.73 -1.58
CA ALA A 394 14.55 20.00 -2.28
C ALA A 394 15.99 20.39 -2.62
N GLY A 395 16.94 19.96 -1.79
CA GLY A 395 18.38 20.16 -1.95
C GLY A 395 18.89 21.45 -1.30
N PRO A 396 20.22 21.66 -1.28
CA PRO A 396 20.83 22.82 -0.66
C PRO A 396 20.33 24.14 -1.22
N GLY A 397 20.11 25.12 -0.34
CA GLY A 397 19.59 26.45 -0.68
C GLY A 397 18.05 26.55 -0.69
N GLN A 398 17.33 25.46 -0.47
CA GLN A 398 15.86 25.45 -0.36
C GLN A 398 15.35 25.33 1.09
N GLU A 399 16.24 25.21 2.07
CA GLU A 399 15.87 24.91 3.46
C GLU A 399 14.93 25.95 4.08
N TRP A 400 15.21 27.24 3.87
CA TRP A 400 14.34 28.32 4.35
C TRP A 400 12.99 28.36 3.66
N ALA A 401 12.94 28.00 2.37
CA ALA A 401 11.69 27.88 1.64
C ALA A 401 10.85 26.69 2.15
N VAL A 402 11.47 25.57 2.51
CA VAL A 402 10.80 24.45 3.19
C VAL A 402 10.25 24.88 4.55
N ALA A 403 11.04 25.60 5.36
CA ALA A 403 10.58 26.13 6.64
C ALA A 403 9.42 27.14 6.47
N TRP A 404 9.46 27.98 5.44
CA TRP A 404 8.39 28.91 5.09
C TRP A 404 7.07 28.17 4.79
N VAL A 405 7.13 27.16 3.93
CA VAL A 405 5.97 26.32 3.59
C VAL A 405 5.42 25.62 4.83
N ALA A 406 6.29 25.00 5.64
CA ALA A 406 5.88 24.30 6.84
C ALA A 406 5.26 25.26 7.89
N GLY A 407 5.81 26.47 8.02
CA GLY A 407 5.27 27.51 8.90
C GLY A 407 3.87 27.94 8.48
N LEU A 408 3.68 28.23 7.19
CA LEU A 408 2.37 28.58 6.64
C LEU A 408 1.37 27.42 6.69
N ALA A 409 1.81 26.18 6.57
CA ALA A 409 0.96 25.02 6.81
C ALA A 409 0.45 24.96 8.26
N ILE A 410 1.31 25.21 9.26
CA ILE A 410 0.89 25.24 10.67
C ILE A 410 -0.07 26.42 10.94
N ILE A 411 0.25 27.60 10.40
CA ILE A 411 -0.61 28.79 10.51
C ILE A 411 -1.97 28.54 9.85
N GLY A 412 -1.97 27.99 8.64
CA GLY A 412 -3.18 27.60 7.91
C GLY A 412 -4.01 26.58 8.69
N ALA A 413 -3.38 25.55 9.23
CA ALA A 413 -4.05 24.52 10.04
C ALA A 413 -4.73 25.11 11.27
N GLY A 414 -4.08 26.03 11.98
CA GLY A 414 -4.65 26.70 13.15
C GLY A 414 -5.76 27.70 12.79
N THR A 415 -5.53 28.55 11.78
CA THR A 415 -6.49 29.59 11.36
C THR A 415 -7.78 29.01 10.80
N TYR A 416 -7.68 28.05 9.88
CA TYR A 416 -8.85 27.40 9.26
C TYR A 416 -9.73 26.73 10.30
N ALA A 417 -9.13 25.90 11.17
CA ALA A 417 -9.89 25.20 12.19
C ALA A 417 -10.45 26.17 13.23
N GLN A 418 -9.78 27.28 13.53
CA GLN A 418 -10.35 28.29 14.42
C GLN A 418 -11.61 28.95 13.83
N VAL A 419 -11.67 29.14 12.51
CA VAL A 419 -12.79 29.77 11.81
C VAL A 419 -13.95 28.80 11.62
N LEU A 420 -13.67 27.53 11.28
CA LEU A 420 -14.69 26.57 10.86
C LEU A 420 -15.02 25.47 11.88
N GLU A 421 -14.03 25.04 12.68
CA GLU A 421 -14.16 23.93 13.63
C GLU A 421 -14.14 24.40 15.10
N GLY A 422 -13.91 25.71 15.32
CA GLY A 422 -13.87 26.32 16.64
C GLY A 422 -15.19 26.18 17.37
N SER A 423 -15.16 25.71 18.61
CA SER A 423 -16.35 25.61 19.46
C SER A 423 -16.02 26.01 20.89
N SER A 424 -17.05 26.20 21.73
CA SER A 424 -16.85 26.44 23.18
C SER A 424 -16.09 25.30 23.89
N ARG A 425 -16.01 24.11 23.27
CA ARG A 425 -15.31 22.92 23.79
C ARG A 425 -13.91 22.71 23.19
N LEU A 426 -13.62 23.31 22.03
CA LEU A 426 -12.34 23.20 21.31
C LEU A 426 -11.88 24.62 20.96
N LEU A 427 -11.05 25.21 21.82
CA LEU A 427 -10.63 26.61 21.70
C LEU A 427 -9.38 26.81 20.82
N ARG A 428 -8.67 25.73 20.45
CA ARG A 428 -7.48 25.76 19.58
C ARG A 428 -7.40 24.55 18.62
N PRO A 429 -8.42 24.22 17.83
CA PRO A 429 -8.35 23.08 16.92
C PRO A 429 -7.34 23.31 15.79
N PHE A 430 -6.81 22.23 15.22
CA PHE A 430 -5.96 22.24 14.02
C PHE A 430 -6.58 21.36 12.95
N GLY A 431 -6.82 21.94 11.77
CA GLY A 431 -7.56 21.32 10.68
C GLY A 431 -6.65 20.90 9.55
N TRP A 432 -6.91 19.72 8.98
CA TRP A 432 -6.11 19.17 7.87
C TRP A 432 -6.20 20.04 6.61
N TYR A 433 -7.40 20.48 6.23
CA TYR A 433 -7.62 21.33 5.05
C TYR A 433 -6.92 22.68 5.18
N GLY A 434 -6.93 23.26 6.38
CA GLY A 434 -6.15 24.47 6.67
C GLY A 434 -4.66 24.27 6.45
N GLY A 435 -4.13 23.14 6.88
CA GLY A 435 -2.73 22.78 6.64
C GLY A 435 -2.40 22.63 5.17
N LEU A 436 -3.29 21.97 4.40
CA LEU A 436 -3.14 21.84 2.95
C LEU A 436 -3.15 23.20 2.25
N VAL A 437 -4.15 24.05 2.53
CA VAL A 437 -4.26 25.40 1.95
C VAL A 437 -3.04 26.25 2.34
N GLY A 438 -2.66 26.25 3.62
CA GLY A 438 -1.48 26.96 4.10
C GLY A 438 -0.20 26.49 3.43
N GLY A 439 -0.03 25.18 3.22
CA GLY A 439 1.09 24.61 2.49
C GLY A 439 1.10 25.02 1.01
N LEU A 440 -0.04 24.98 0.33
CA LEU A 440 -0.16 25.43 -1.07
C LEU A 440 0.15 26.93 -1.22
N VAL A 441 -0.36 27.76 -0.32
CA VAL A 441 -0.02 29.19 -0.25
C VAL A 441 1.48 29.36 0.02
N GLY A 442 2.04 28.57 0.93
CA GLY A 442 3.47 28.58 1.22
C GLY A 442 4.32 28.21 0.02
N ILE A 443 3.92 27.22 -0.77
CA ILE A 443 4.63 26.86 -2.01
C ILE A 443 4.50 28.00 -3.03
N GLY A 444 3.30 28.53 -3.26
CA GLY A 444 3.07 29.63 -4.21
C GLY A 444 3.82 30.92 -3.84
N THR A 445 4.02 31.17 -2.55
CA THR A 445 4.77 32.35 -2.03
C THR A 445 6.24 32.07 -1.76
N SER A 446 6.69 30.82 -1.91
CA SER A 446 8.07 30.43 -1.68
C SER A 446 9.12 31.18 -2.51
N PRO A 447 8.85 31.69 -3.74
CA PRO A 447 9.83 32.50 -4.47
C PRO A 447 10.27 33.76 -3.70
N LEU A 448 9.44 34.28 -2.79
CA LEU A 448 9.77 35.42 -1.93
C LEU A 448 10.94 35.13 -0.97
N VAL A 449 11.22 33.86 -0.72
CA VAL A 449 12.29 33.37 0.15
C VAL A 449 13.29 32.48 -0.62
N GLY A 450 13.35 32.62 -1.95
CA GLY A 450 14.27 31.88 -2.82
C GLY A 450 13.83 30.45 -3.17
N GLY A 451 12.56 30.12 -2.90
CA GLY A 451 11.98 28.80 -3.14
C GLY A 451 11.62 28.53 -4.60
N GLN A 452 11.82 27.29 -5.03
CA GLN A 452 11.40 26.80 -6.34
C GLN A 452 10.10 26.00 -6.23
N ILE A 453 9.03 26.49 -6.87
CA ILE A 453 7.67 25.97 -6.70
C ILE A 453 7.56 24.46 -6.98
N VAL A 454 8.02 24.00 -8.15
CA VAL A 454 7.90 22.60 -8.58
C VAL A 454 8.69 21.66 -7.66
N VAL A 455 9.87 22.12 -7.23
CA VAL A 455 10.77 21.39 -6.33
C VAL A 455 10.12 21.20 -4.97
N LEU A 456 9.55 22.27 -4.42
CA LEU A 456 8.89 22.20 -3.13
C LEU A 456 7.62 21.34 -3.22
N PHE A 457 6.89 21.37 -4.33
CA PHE A 457 5.80 20.42 -4.56
C PHE A 457 6.29 18.96 -4.50
N ALA A 458 7.36 18.61 -5.21
CA ALA A 458 7.90 17.25 -5.19
C ALA A 458 8.47 16.86 -3.81
N ALA A 459 9.21 17.76 -3.17
CA ALA A 459 9.77 17.57 -1.84
C ALA A 459 8.69 17.34 -0.77
N PHE A 460 7.61 18.13 -0.79
CA PHE A 460 6.48 17.93 0.11
C PHE A 460 5.61 16.74 -0.27
N ALA A 461 5.48 16.38 -1.56
CA ALA A 461 4.83 15.13 -1.98
C ALA A 461 5.60 13.91 -1.45
N LEU A 462 6.94 13.95 -1.47
CA LEU A 462 7.80 12.91 -0.91
C LEU A 462 7.69 12.83 0.63
N ALA A 463 7.64 13.98 1.31
CA ALA A 463 7.53 14.05 2.76
C ALA A 463 6.13 13.67 3.28
N SER A 464 5.08 13.94 2.50
CA SER A 464 3.69 13.82 2.92
C SER A 464 3.27 12.46 3.46
N PRO A 465 3.64 11.31 2.83
CA PRO A 465 3.28 10.01 3.38
C PRO A 465 3.85 9.78 4.79
N TRP A 466 5.09 10.20 5.04
CA TRP A 466 5.72 10.08 6.35
C TRP A 466 5.06 10.98 7.39
N ILE A 467 4.77 12.23 7.02
CA ILE A 467 4.00 13.18 7.85
C ILE A 467 2.65 12.57 8.23
N GLN A 468 1.93 12.00 7.25
CA GLN A 468 0.61 11.42 7.46
C GLN A 468 0.68 10.15 8.31
N ALA A 469 1.63 9.24 8.05
CA ALA A 469 1.82 8.02 8.84
C ALA A 469 2.06 8.34 10.32
N ILE A 470 2.99 9.25 10.62
CA ILE A 470 3.25 9.67 12.01
C ILE A 470 2.04 10.40 12.59
N GLY A 471 1.40 11.28 11.82
CA GLY A 471 0.19 12.00 12.22
C GLY A 471 -1.00 11.08 12.56
N ARG A 472 -1.07 9.88 11.98
CA ARG A 472 -2.10 8.87 12.31
C ARG A 472 -1.89 8.23 13.68
N LEU A 473 -0.67 8.20 14.22
CA LEU A 473 -0.43 7.81 15.62
C LEU A 473 -1.07 8.81 16.58
N ARG A 474 -0.98 10.12 16.26
CA ARG A 474 -1.73 11.16 16.98
C ARG A 474 -3.25 10.93 16.92
N CYS A 475 -3.75 10.51 15.76
CA CYS A 475 -5.18 10.23 15.56
C CYS A 475 -5.62 9.02 16.41
N LEU A 476 -4.79 7.97 16.49
CA LEU A 476 -5.03 6.82 17.37
C LEU A 476 -5.15 7.25 18.84
N VAL A 477 -4.21 8.03 19.38
CA VAL A 477 -4.28 8.45 20.79
C VAL A 477 -5.47 9.38 21.07
N GLN A 478 -5.81 10.27 20.14
CA GLN A 478 -6.96 11.16 20.30
C GLN A 478 -8.31 10.49 20.07
N GLY A 479 -8.36 9.35 19.37
CA GLY A 479 -9.60 8.71 18.96
C GLY A 479 -10.32 9.41 17.82
N CYS A 480 -9.61 10.05 16.89
CA CYS A 480 -10.19 10.58 15.65
C CYS A 480 -9.81 9.73 14.43
N CYS A 481 -10.49 9.93 13.31
CA CYS A 481 -10.33 9.16 12.07
C CYS A 481 -10.57 7.65 12.26
N HIS A 482 -11.39 7.27 13.25
CA HIS A 482 -11.64 5.89 13.63
C HIS A 482 -12.54 5.17 12.62
N GLY A 483 -12.46 3.84 12.62
CA GLY A 483 -13.28 2.99 11.76
C GLY A 483 -14.69 2.78 12.29
N SER A 484 -15.50 2.10 11.47
CA SER A 484 -16.83 1.60 11.86
C SER A 484 -16.74 0.41 12.82
N PRO A 485 -17.81 0.12 13.59
CA PRO A 485 -17.92 -1.11 14.39
C PRO A 485 -17.67 -2.38 13.57
N THR A 486 -17.01 -3.36 14.18
CA THR A 486 -16.59 -4.61 13.53
C THR A 486 -16.51 -5.76 14.54
N THR A 487 -15.96 -6.91 14.15
CA THR A 487 -15.77 -8.05 15.06
C THR A 487 -14.53 -7.87 15.95
N PRO A 488 -14.48 -8.51 17.14
CA PRO A 488 -13.32 -8.48 18.03
C PRO A 488 -11.98 -8.85 17.38
N GLU A 489 -11.99 -9.75 16.41
CA GLU A 489 -10.80 -10.25 15.73
C GLU A 489 -10.21 -9.20 14.77
N ALA A 490 -11.06 -8.34 14.21
CA ALA A 490 -10.70 -7.36 13.20
C ALA A 490 -10.53 -5.93 13.76
N GLY A 491 -10.98 -5.65 14.98
CA GLY A 491 -11.04 -4.29 15.53
C GLY A 491 -10.18 -4.02 16.76
N ILE A 492 -9.88 -2.74 16.99
CA ILE A 492 -9.29 -2.22 18.23
C ILE A 492 -10.37 -1.58 19.11
N ARG A 493 -10.14 -1.50 20.42
CA ARG A 493 -11.06 -0.88 21.38
C ARG A 493 -10.46 0.37 22.01
N TYR A 494 -11.28 1.41 22.12
CA TYR A 494 -10.96 2.61 22.87
C TYR A 494 -11.59 2.52 24.27
N ARG A 495 -10.80 2.80 25.30
CA ARG A 495 -11.22 2.75 26.72
C ARG A 495 -10.88 4.03 27.45
N HIS A 496 -9.89 4.78 26.96
CA HIS A 496 -9.46 6.00 27.63
C HIS A 496 -10.55 7.10 27.56
N PRO A 497 -11.02 7.68 28.68
CA PRO A 497 -12.14 8.63 28.68
C PRO A 497 -11.93 9.87 27.80
N ARG A 498 -10.69 10.34 27.68
CA ARG A 498 -10.30 11.47 26.81
C ARG A 498 -10.32 11.17 25.32
N SER A 499 -10.42 9.90 24.91
CA SER A 499 -10.55 9.54 23.50
C SER A 499 -11.88 10.07 22.96
N ARG A 500 -11.87 10.70 21.79
CA ARG A 500 -13.09 11.18 21.10
C ARG A 500 -14.05 10.04 20.77
N VAL A 501 -13.55 8.81 20.60
CA VAL A 501 -14.40 7.62 20.47
C VAL A 501 -15.26 7.41 21.72
N CYS A 502 -14.71 7.65 22.90
CA CYS A 502 -15.39 7.40 24.17
C CYS A 502 -16.42 8.49 24.51
N HIS A 503 -16.11 9.77 24.28
CA HIS A 503 -16.96 10.89 24.72
C HIS A 503 -17.71 11.64 23.60
N ILE A 504 -17.40 11.40 22.32
CA ILE A 504 -18.15 11.97 21.17
C ILE A 504 -18.98 10.90 20.49
N ALA A 505 -18.37 9.74 20.17
CA ALA A 505 -19.07 8.64 19.51
C ALA A 505 -19.75 7.67 20.48
N GLU A 506 -19.45 7.77 21.79
CA GLU A 506 -19.99 6.89 22.85
C GLU A 506 -19.74 5.39 22.60
N TRP A 507 -18.62 5.06 21.95
CA TRP A 507 -18.25 3.68 21.57
C TRP A 507 -17.15 3.09 22.45
N THR A 508 -17.18 3.39 23.74
CA THR A 508 -16.23 2.84 24.72
C THR A 508 -16.29 1.31 24.73
N GLY A 509 -15.14 0.65 24.53
CA GLY A 509 -15.02 -0.80 24.52
C GLY A 509 -15.57 -1.50 23.27
N VAL A 510 -16.17 -0.77 22.32
CA VAL A 510 -16.66 -1.33 21.06
C VAL A 510 -15.47 -1.62 20.13
N PRO A 511 -15.38 -2.81 19.52
CA PRO A 511 -14.36 -3.11 18.52
C PRO A 511 -14.61 -2.30 17.24
N LEU A 512 -13.66 -1.45 16.86
CA LEU A 512 -13.70 -0.61 15.66
C LEU A 512 -12.60 -1.00 14.68
N LEU A 513 -12.86 -0.91 13.38
CA LEU A 513 -11.80 -1.08 12.38
C LEU A 513 -10.66 -0.08 12.65
N PRO A 514 -9.38 -0.52 12.66
CA PRO A 514 -8.26 0.38 12.89
C PRO A 514 -7.91 1.13 11.60
N THR A 515 -8.82 1.97 11.08
CA THR A 515 -8.58 2.76 9.86
C THR A 515 -7.31 3.63 9.91
N PRO A 516 -6.88 4.19 11.07
CA PRO A 516 -5.59 4.86 11.13
C PRO A 516 -4.41 3.92 10.84
N LEU A 517 -4.47 2.65 11.23
CA LEU A 517 -3.44 1.65 10.91
C LEU A 517 -3.38 1.37 9.41
N PHE A 518 -4.54 1.27 8.73
CA PHE A 518 -4.57 1.11 7.27
C PHE A 518 -3.91 2.31 6.58
N SER A 519 -4.18 3.52 7.09
CA SER A 519 -3.59 4.76 6.61
C SER A 519 -2.07 4.80 6.84
N ILE A 520 -1.58 4.32 8.00
CA ILE A 520 -0.14 4.18 8.28
C ILE A 520 0.50 3.24 7.27
N GLY A 521 -0.04 2.03 7.10
CA GLY A 521 0.50 1.04 6.18
C GLY A 521 0.55 1.54 4.73
N GLY A 522 -0.55 2.12 4.24
CA GLY A 522 -0.63 2.69 2.89
C GLY A 522 0.37 3.83 2.68
N ASN A 523 0.53 4.72 3.65
CA ASN A 523 1.49 5.81 3.57
C ASN A 523 2.95 5.35 3.67
N VAL A 524 3.26 4.31 4.46
CA VAL A 524 4.63 3.74 4.50
C VAL A 524 4.99 3.16 3.13
N VAL A 525 4.12 2.36 2.52
CA VAL A 525 4.36 1.80 1.18
C VAL A 525 4.51 2.93 0.15
N LEU A 526 3.61 3.92 0.17
CA LEU A 526 3.70 5.07 -0.74
C LEU A 526 4.99 5.86 -0.54
N GLY A 527 5.39 6.14 0.70
CA GLY A 527 6.61 6.86 1.02
C GLY A 527 7.86 6.14 0.50
N LEU A 528 7.94 4.81 0.69
CA LEU A 528 9.04 4.00 0.18
C LEU A 528 9.12 4.04 -1.36
N LEU A 529 7.98 3.93 -2.05
CA LEU A 529 7.93 4.00 -3.51
C LEU A 529 8.34 5.37 -4.03
N LEU A 530 7.89 6.46 -3.41
CA LEU A 530 8.27 7.82 -3.82
C LEU A 530 9.75 8.12 -3.55
N VAL A 531 10.28 7.64 -2.41
CA VAL A 531 11.74 7.72 -2.14
C VAL A 531 12.48 6.97 -3.21
N ARG A 532 12.05 5.75 -3.57
CA ARG A 532 12.69 4.98 -4.63
C ARG A 532 12.67 5.69 -5.98
N LEU A 533 11.53 6.25 -6.39
CA LEU A 533 11.42 7.04 -7.61
C LEU A 533 12.36 8.24 -7.59
N HIS A 534 12.45 8.95 -6.46
CA HIS A 534 13.36 10.07 -6.28
C HIS A 534 14.84 9.63 -6.39
N MET A 535 15.23 8.50 -5.77
CA MET A 535 16.59 7.95 -5.86
C MET A 535 16.96 7.58 -7.31
N LEU A 536 15.99 7.07 -8.07
CA LEU A 536 16.15 6.73 -9.47
C LEU A 536 16.12 7.96 -10.41
N GLY A 537 16.03 9.17 -9.86
CA GLY A 537 16.04 10.40 -10.66
C GLY A 537 14.74 10.66 -11.42
N ALA A 538 13.61 10.12 -10.96
CA ALA A 538 12.31 10.41 -11.57
C ALA A 538 11.99 11.92 -11.56
N ALA A 539 11.29 12.38 -12.60
CA ALA A 539 10.91 13.78 -12.71
C ALA A 539 10.02 14.24 -11.54
N ASP A 540 10.22 15.49 -11.08
CA ASP A 540 9.46 16.08 -9.96
C ASP A 540 7.94 15.97 -10.14
N LEU A 541 7.41 16.28 -11.34
CA LEU A 541 5.97 16.15 -11.60
C LEU A 541 5.47 14.70 -11.62
N LEU A 542 6.33 13.73 -11.99
CA LEU A 542 5.97 12.32 -11.88
C LEU A 542 5.84 11.92 -10.41
N ILE A 543 6.73 12.38 -9.53
CA ILE A 543 6.66 12.13 -8.09
C ILE A 543 5.37 12.73 -7.51
N VAL A 544 5.06 13.98 -7.81
CA VAL A 544 3.83 14.66 -7.35
C VAL A 544 2.58 13.95 -7.90
N GLY A 545 2.62 13.55 -9.17
CA GLY A 545 1.55 12.84 -9.84
C GLY A 545 1.28 11.48 -9.19
N VAL A 546 2.30 10.64 -9.04
CA VAL A 546 2.20 9.31 -8.41
C VAL A 546 1.72 9.43 -6.96
N TYR A 547 2.25 10.38 -6.19
CA TYR A 547 1.75 10.68 -4.84
C TYR A 547 0.25 10.97 -4.86
N SER A 548 -0.19 11.87 -5.73
CA SER A 548 -1.59 12.30 -5.81
C SER A 548 -2.51 11.14 -6.21
N MET A 549 -2.12 10.34 -7.20
CA MET A 549 -2.88 9.17 -7.65
C MET A 549 -3.03 8.13 -6.54
N LEU A 550 -1.91 7.66 -5.97
CA LEU A 550 -1.93 6.59 -4.99
C LEU A 550 -2.53 7.03 -3.65
N SER A 551 -2.26 8.27 -3.22
CA SER A 551 -2.90 8.85 -2.03
C SER A 551 -4.41 9.00 -2.22
N GLY A 552 -4.85 9.48 -3.38
CA GLY A 552 -6.28 9.60 -3.72
C GLY A 552 -7.02 8.26 -3.71
N ILE A 553 -6.43 7.23 -4.33
CA ILE A 553 -6.94 5.85 -4.35
C ILE A 553 -7.02 5.29 -2.93
N ALA A 554 -5.95 5.39 -2.14
CA ALA A 554 -5.94 4.91 -0.77
C ALA A 554 -6.98 5.62 0.10
N ARG A 555 -7.12 6.94 -0.05
CA ARG A 555 -8.10 7.76 0.68
C ARG A 555 -9.53 7.38 0.32
N PHE A 556 -9.82 7.10 -0.95
CA PHE A 556 -11.15 6.67 -1.41
C PHE A 556 -11.60 5.39 -0.70
N VAL A 557 -10.69 4.42 -0.55
CA VAL A 557 -10.95 3.16 0.15
C VAL A 557 -11.06 3.39 1.65
N GLU A 558 -10.06 4.04 2.27
CA GLU A 558 -10.01 4.27 3.72
C GLU A 558 -11.29 4.95 4.23
N GLU A 559 -11.77 5.97 3.50
CA GLU A 559 -12.94 6.75 3.87
C GLU A 559 -14.22 5.89 3.95
N SER A 560 -14.34 4.86 3.11
CA SER A 560 -15.50 3.95 3.13
C SER A 560 -15.61 3.13 4.41
N TYR A 561 -14.48 2.90 5.10
CA TYR A 561 -14.40 2.11 6.33
C TYR A 561 -14.45 2.96 7.61
N ARG A 562 -14.51 4.29 7.49
CA ARG A 562 -14.56 5.20 8.65
C ARG A 562 -15.92 5.16 9.35
N GLY A 563 -15.90 5.27 10.67
CA GLY A 563 -17.09 5.30 11.51
C GLY A 563 -17.55 6.70 11.91
N GLU A 564 -16.92 7.76 11.41
CA GLU A 564 -17.23 9.14 11.77
C GLU A 564 -18.57 9.59 11.13
N PRO A 565 -19.63 9.85 11.90
CA PRO A 565 -20.97 10.16 11.38
C PRO A 565 -21.08 11.55 10.75
N GLN A 566 -20.05 12.38 10.88
CA GLN A 566 -20.05 13.79 10.50
C GLN A 566 -19.74 14.03 9.01
N THR A 567 -19.24 13.02 8.28
CA THR A 567 -18.88 13.20 6.86
C THR A 567 -20.14 13.20 5.99
N PRO A 568 -20.45 14.29 5.27
CA PRO A 568 -21.65 14.34 4.44
C PRO A 568 -21.57 13.38 3.26
N LEU A 569 -22.71 12.79 2.90
CA LEU A 569 -22.88 11.97 1.71
C LEU A 569 -23.36 12.87 0.56
N VAL A 570 -22.62 12.86 -0.54
CA VAL A 570 -22.93 13.58 -1.77
C VAL A 570 -23.01 12.57 -2.91
N ALA A 571 -24.17 12.47 -3.56
CA ALA A 571 -24.41 11.52 -4.67
C ALA A 571 -24.01 10.07 -4.35
N GLY A 572 -24.28 9.61 -3.12
CA GLY A 572 -24.04 8.23 -2.68
C GLY A 572 -22.61 7.91 -2.22
N LEU A 573 -21.68 8.87 -2.34
CA LEU A 573 -20.31 8.77 -1.82
C LEU A 573 -20.08 9.75 -0.67
N ARG A 574 -19.17 9.43 0.24
CA ARG A 574 -18.73 10.38 1.28
C ARG A 574 -17.94 11.51 0.63
N LEU A 575 -18.06 12.73 1.14
CA LEU A 575 -17.36 13.91 0.60
C LEU A 575 -15.87 13.67 0.38
N TYR A 576 -15.19 13.00 1.31
CA TYR A 576 -13.75 12.74 1.19
C TYR A 576 -13.40 11.65 0.16
N GLN A 577 -14.35 10.83 -0.28
CA GLN A 577 -14.17 9.96 -1.45
C GLN A 577 -14.14 10.78 -2.74
N TRP A 578 -14.96 11.83 -2.85
CA TRP A 578 -14.89 12.77 -3.97
C TRP A 578 -13.55 13.50 -4.01
N PHE A 579 -13.02 13.90 -2.86
CA PHE A 579 -11.67 14.47 -2.81
C PHE A 579 -10.61 13.45 -3.18
N GLY A 580 -10.72 12.18 -2.77
CA GLY A 580 -9.84 11.12 -3.23
C GLY A 580 -9.84 10.97 -4.75
N LEU A 581 -11.01 11.00 -5.39
CA LEU A 581 -11.15 10.99 -6.85
C LEU A 581 -10.55 12.25 -7.49
N GLY A 582 -10.80 13.42 -6.93
CA GLY A 582 -10.22 14.68 -7.41
C GLY A 582 -8.70 14.66 -7.38
N THR A 583 -8.10 14.21 -6.27
CA THR A 583 -6.65 14.07 -6.13
C THR A 583 -6.07 13.06 -7.14
N LEU A 584 -6.78 11.96 -7.41
CA LEU A 584 -6.41 11.02 -8.47
C LEU A 584 -6.37 11.70 -9.84
N LEU A 585 -7.41 12.45 -10.21
CA LEU A 585 -7.49 13.14 -11.50
C LEU A 585 -6.44 14.25 -11.63
N VAL A 586 -6.15 14.97 -10.55
CA VAL A 586 -5.03 15.93 -10.49
C VAL A 586 -3.71 15.21 -10.76
N GLY A 587 -3.48 14.05 -10.14
CA GLY A 587 -2.28 13.26 -10.37
C GLY A 587 -2.12 12.82 -11.84
N VAL A 588 -3.21 12.34 -12.46
CA VAL A 588 -3.24 12.02 -13.90
C VAL A 588 -2.87 13.25 -14.73
N ALA A 589 -3.54 14.38 -14.50
CA ALA A 589 -3.30 15.63 -15.24
C ALA A 589 -1.85 16.13 -15.10
N LEU A 590 -1.27 16.08 -13.89
CA LEU A 590 0.11 16.48 -13.65
C LEU A 590 1.12 15.63 -14.43
N THR A 591 0.87 14.32 -14.55
CA THR A 591 1.73 13.42 -15.34
C THR A 591 1.53 13.56 -16.86
N MET A 592 0.53 14.31 -17.32
CA MET A 592 0.34 14.62 -18.74
C MET A 592 1.04 15.92 -19.16
N VAL A 593 1.59 16.68 -18.21
CA VAL A 593 2.28 17.94 -18.52
C VAL A 593 3.66 17.62 -19.10
N PRO A 594 3.96 18.07 -20.34
CA PRO A 594 5.26 17.84 -20.94
C PRO A 594 6.30 18.72 -20.24
N VAL A 595 7.16 18.10 -19.43
CA VAL A 595 8.25 18.79 -18.74
C VAL A 595 9.56 18.06 -19.02
N VAL A 596 10.62 18.81 -19.30
CA VAL A 596 11.97 18.26 -19.40
C VAL A 596 12.34 17.73 -18.00
N PRO A 597 12.60 16.42 -17.84
CA PRO A 597 12.98 15.87 -16.54
C PRO A 597 14.22 16.59 -16.02
N VAL A 598 14.09 17.32 -14.91
CA VAL A 598 15.23 17.82 -14.16
C VAL A 598 15.59 16.74 -13.16
N VAL A 599 16.54 15.88 -13.54
CA VAL A 599 17.06 14.83 -12.65
C VAL A 599 17.87 15.53 -11.56
N ARG A 600 17.45 15.39 -10.30
CA ARG A 600 18.19 15.90 -9.15
C ARG A 600 19.05 14.79 -8.56
N SER A 601 20.30 15.14 -8.24
CA SER A 601 21.16 14.27 -7.45
C SER A 601 20.63 14.16 -6.04
N VAL A 602 20.63 12.94 -5.49
CA VAL A 602 20.32 12.69 -4.09
C VAL A 602 21.40 13.32 -3.23
N THR A 603 21.02 14.30 -2.40
CA THR A 603 21.93 14.92 -1.43
C THR A 603 21.68 14.39 -0.02
N PRO A 604 22.72 14.20 0.81
CA PRO A 604 22.53 13.91 2.22
C PRO A 604 21.82 15.08 2.93
N PRO A 605 21.15 14.83 4.07
CA PRO A 605 20.50 15.88 4.84
C PRO A 605 21.50 16.94 5.29
N THR A 606 21.19 18.22 5.08
CA THR A 606 22.02 19.34 5.54
C THR A 606 21.83 19.58 7.04
N ALA A 607 22.85 20.10 7.73
CA ALA A 607 22.76 20.44 9.15
C ALA A 607 21.64 21.46 9.43
N LEU A 608 21.47 22.45 8.53
CA LEU A 608 20.38 23.42 8.61
C LEU A 608 19.01 22.76 8.44
N GLY A 609 18.85 21.85 7.46
CA GLY A 609 17.61 21.10 7.27
C GLY A 609 17.22 20.27 8.51
N LEU A 610 18.20 19.61 9.14
CA LEU A 610 17.99 18.87 10.38
C LEU A 610 17.64 19.79 11.56
N ALA A 611 18.33 20.93 11.70
CA ALA A 611 18.04 21.91 12.75
C ALA A 611 16.63 22.53 12.60
N LEU A 612 16.21 22.82 11.37
CA LEU A 612 14.84 23.24 11.07
C LEU A 612 13.85 22.12 11.38
N GLY A 613 14.17 20.86 11.07
CA GLY A 613 13.37 19.70 11.49
C GLY A 613 13.15 19.67 13.01
N LEU A 614 14.21 19.82 13.80
CA LEU A 614 14.12 19.91 15.27
C LEU A 614 13.31 21.14 15.73
N THR A 615 13.43 22.26 15.04
CA THR A 615 12.61 23.45 15.32
C THR A 615 11.13 23.15 15.13
N PHE A 616 10.77 22.50 14.01
CA PHE A 616 9.40 22.09 13.72
C PHE A 616 8.90 20.93 14.60
N PHE A 617 9.80 20.15 15.20
CA PHE A 617 9.45 19.25 16.30
C PHE A 617 8.87 20.03 17.47
N VAL A 618 9.62 21.01 17.96
CA VAL A 618 9.23 21.82 19.12
C VAL A 618 7.96 22.61 18.81
N VAL A 619 7.90 23.29 17.67
CA VAL A 619 6.72 24.07 17.25
C VAL A 619 5.49 23.17 17.12
N GLY A 620 5.60 22.04 16.44
CA GLY A 620 4.47 21.11 16.25
C GLY A 620 3.98 20.50 17.56
N ALA A 621 4.91 20.06 18.42
CA ALA A 621 4.60 19.48 19.72
C ALA A 621 3.97 20.51 20.67
N ALA A 622 4.47 21.75 20.68
CA ALA A 622 3.89 22.83 21.46
C ALA A 622 2.52 23.24 20.92
N ALA A 623 2.38 23.38 19.60
CA ALA A 623 1.15 23.82 18.96
C ALA A 623 -0.01 22.84 19.19
N MET A 624 0.25 21.54 19.16
CA MET A 624 -0.76 20.48 19.18
C MET A 624 -0.69 19.58 20.44
N GLY A 625 0.12 19.94 21.43
CA GLY A 625 0.30 19.18 22.67
C GLY A 625 0.31 20.01 23.94
N LEU A 626 0.45 21.34 23.85
CA LEU A 626 0.42 22.24 25.01
C LEU A 626 -0.87 23.07 25.04
N ASP A 627 -1.52 23.07 26.20
CA ASP A 627 -2.70 23.89 26.44
C ASP A 627 -2.79 24.38 27.90
N PHE A 628 -3.72 25.29 28.16
CA PHE A 628 -3.99 25.91 29.46
C PHE A 628 -5.43 25.55 29.89
N PRO A 629 -5.63 24.39 30.56
CA PRO A 629 -6.97 23.85 30.81
C PRO A 629 -7.86 24.77 31.66
N GLY A 630 -7.26 25.55 32.56
CA GLY A 630 -7.96 26.50 33.44
C GLY A 630 -8.26 27.87 32.80
N SER A 631 -7.95 28.08 31.52
CA SER A 631 -8.18 29.36 30.84
C SER A 631 -9.32 29.27 29.84
N ASP A 632 -10.25 30.22 29.87
CA ASP A 632 -11.30 30.38 28.85
C ASP A 632 -10.93 31.35 27.73
N ARG A 633 -9.67 31.82 27.69
CA ARG A 633 -9.19 32.69 26.62
C ARG A 633 -9.18 31.94 25.28
N ARG A 634 -9.45 32.65 24.19
CA ARG A 634 -9.32 32.08 22.84
C ARG A 634 -7.90 31.51 22.64
N PHE A 635 -7.80 30.33 22.00
CA PHE A 635 -6.55 29.57 21.80
C PHE A 635 -5.95 28.90 23.03
N SER A 636 -6.61 28.91 24.19
CA SER A 636 -6.04 28.33 25.41
C SER A 636 -6.15 26.79 25.49
N ARG A 637 -7.20 26.16 24.95
CA ARG A 637 -7.52 24.73 25.18
C ARG A 637 -7.49 23.87 23.92
N LEU A 638 -6.82 22.72 24.01
CA LEU A 638 -6.73 21.71 22.94
C LEU A 638 -7.60 20.47 23.20
N ALA A 639 -7.88 20.16 24.46
CA ALA A 639 -8.84 19.13 24.85
C ALA A 639 -10.06 19.75 25.56
N SER A 640 -11.20 19.04 25.52
CA SER A 640 -12.41 19.46 26.21
C SER A 640 -12.11 19.73 27.69
N ALA A 641 -12.65 20.84 28.21
CA ALA A 641 -12.45 21.25 29.59
C ALA A 641 -12.77 20.12 30.57
N ASP A 642 -11.98 20.00 31.64
CA ASP A 642 -12.45 19.39 32.88
C ASP A 642 -13.55 20.30 33.40
N ARG A 643 -14.80 20.06 33.01
CA ARG A 643 -15.90 20.78 33.67
C ARG A 643 -16.02 20.24 35.10
N PRO A 644 -16.21 21.12 36.10
CA PRO A 644 -16.53 20.72 37.47
C PRO A 644 -17.83 19.91 37.63
N ASP A 645 -18.68 19.81 36.59
CA ASP A 645 -20.07 19.33 36.71
C ASP A 645 -20.31 17.92 36.16
N GLY A 646 -19.29 17.05 36.10
CA GLY A 646 -19.46 15.64 35.72
C GLY A 646 -18.70 14.74 36.67
N PRO A 647 -19.26 13.58 37.09
CA PRO A 647 -18.67 12.77 38.13
C PRO A 647 -17.26 12.34 37.71
N THR A 648 -16.29 12.70 38.54
CA THR A 648 -14.94 12.16 38.51
C THR A 648 -15.01 10.63 38.58
N PRO A 649 -14.47 9.89 37.60
CA PRO A 649 -14.19 8.47 37.77
C PRO A 649 -13.00 8.25 38.71
#